data_AF-A0A315WXL7-F1
#
_entry.id   AF-A0A315WXL7-F1
#
_cell.length_a   1.000
_cell.length_b   1.000
_cell.length_c   1.000
_cell.angle_alpha   90.00
_cell.angle_beta   90.00
_cell.angle_gamma   90.00
#
_symmetry.space_group_name_H-M   'P 1'
#
loop_
_entity.id
_entity.type
_entity.pdbx_description
1 polymer ?
#
loop_
_entity_poly.entity_id
_entity_poly.type
_entity_poly.pdbx_seq_one_letter_code
_entity_poly.pdbx_strand_id
1 'polypeptide(L)'
;MSRRLDDLLPTPLDAGHLAALAPLERSADLLALLDRWVERGWLRALDRAFVGFLEERAPQGNPLVLLAAALASHQLGHGHVCLDLGETLAEPDFALSLPPEGDALAGPLLLPSQLLERLELATWRQQLEASALVAAGELVAHAERPLVLSGTRLYLRRYWTYERRIDGALRERLQQAEPTPPDLRARLDQLFEGGAQAGLIDWQKLACALATRSGFSIITGGPGTGKTTTVVRLLALLQAPAVDAGRPLRIRLAAPTGKAAARLTESIGQQVERLQVAPAVRANIPSDVSTVHRLLGSRPGSRHFRHHAGNPLPLDVLVVDEASMIDLEMMANLLAAMPAHARLILLGDKDQLASVEAGAVLGDLCRDAEDGFYSASTQAWLEQVSGESLAASELNSGDAVRHPLAQQVVMLRHSRRFGEGSGIGQLARLVNRQLAPEARALLRKGDFGDVFSLSLSNEQDRKLDRLVLDGLNRDGQGTEGYREYLQVIRQHRPSSRLAADDPQWNAWALRVLQAFERFQLLCAVRKGPWGVEGLNQRVGRVLSKAGLIEGDLPWYEGRPVLMTRNDYGLGLMNGDIGIALRLPDAQSPDGLLRVAFPRNDGRGGVRFVLPSRLNEVETVYAMTVHKSQGSEFSHTALVLPDALNPVLTKELIYTGITRAKDCFSLVEPRAGIFEDAVRRKVKRLSGLMLERV
;
A
#
# COMPACT_ATOMS: atom_id res chain seq x y z
N MET A 1 -49.44 -20.77 15.08
CA MET A 1 -48.59 -19.75 15.73
C MET A 1 -47.42 -19.43 14.81
N SER A 2 -47.49 -18.30 14.12
CA SER A 2 -46.45 -17.82 13.20
C SER A 2 -45.42 -17.06 14.03
N ARG A 3 -44.20 -17.60 14.14
CA ARG A 3 -43.04 -16.84 14.64
C ARG A 3 -42.58 -15.90 13.52
N ARG A 4 -42.48 -14.61 13.80
CA ARG A 4 -41.96 -13.60 12.85
C ARG A 4 -40.44 -13.52 12.98
N LEU A 5 -39.78 -12.99 11.95
CA LEU A 5 -38.32 -12.78 11.93
C LEU A 5 -37.86 -11.89 13.10
N ASP A 6 -38.73 -11.01 13.59
CA ASP A 6 -38.50 -10.17 14.77
C ASP A 6 -38.35 -10.97 16.07
N ASP A 7 -38.93 -12.19 16.14
CA ASP A 7 -38.80 -13.09 17.30
C ASP A 7 -37.45 -13.84 17.33
N LEU A 8 -36.62 -13.69 16.28
CA LEU A 8 -35.27 -14.26 16.18
C LEU A 8 -34.16 -13.23 16.46
N LEU A 9 -34.52 -11.97 16.71
CA LEU A 9 -33.57 -10.93 17.09
C LEU A 9 -33.47 -10.87 18.63
N PRO A 10 -32.26 -10.86 19.22
CA PRO A 10 -32.12 -10.73 20.67
C PRO A 10 -32.71 -9.39 21.13
N THR A 11 -33.62 -9.46 22.11
CA THR A 11 -34.23 -8.28 22.74
C THR A 11 -33.15 -7.31 23.25
N PRO A 12 -33.31 -5.98 23.06
CA PRO A 12 -32.46 -4.98 23.72
C PRO A 12 -32.52 -5.20 25.25
N LEU A 13 -31.37 -5.40 25.88
CA LEU A 13 -31.25 -5.44 27.33
C LEU A 13 -31.24 -3.99 27.81
N ASP A 14 -32.13 -3.64 28.74
CA ASP A 14 -32.19 -2.30 29.33
C ASP A 14 -30.85 -1.92 29.98
N ALA A 15 -30.57 -0.61 30.07
CA ALA A 15 -29.38 -0.03 30.69
C ALA A 15 -29.05 -0.59 32.09
N GLY A 16 -30.06 -0.96 32.87
CA GLY A 16 -29.90 -1.56 34.20
C GLY A 16 -29.31 -2.99 34.18
N HIS A 17 -29.49 -3.73 33.09
CA HIS A 17 -28.96 -5.09 32.93
C HIS A 17 -27.46 -5.09 32.59
N LEU A 18 -26.97 -4.07 31.86
CA LEU A 18 -25.56 -3.90 31.53
C LEU A 18 -24.68 -3.64 32.76
N ALA A 19 -25.20 -2.89 33.74
CA ALA A 19 -24.51 -2.64 35.02
C ALA A 19 -24.41 -3.89 35.92
N ALA A 20 -25.22 -4.91 35.67
CA ALA A 20 -25.23 -6.18 36.42
C ALA A 20 -24.40 -7.29 35.76
N LEU A 21 -23.87 -7.07 34.55
CA LEU A 21 -22.96 -8.02 33.92
C LEU A 21 -21.62 -8.04 34.66
N ALA A 22 -21.01 -9.22 34.74
CA ALA A 22 -19.64 -9.42 35.19
C ALA A 22 -18.82 -10.07 34.05
N PRO A 23 -18.54 -9.34 32.94
CA PRO A 23 -17.96 -9.91 31.72
C PRO A 23 -16.55 -10.46 31.90
N LEU A 24 -15.82 -10.03 32.94
CA LEU A 24 -14.49 -10.57 33.25
C LEU A 24 -14.53 -11.83 34.12
N GLU A 25 -15.68 -12.16 34.70
CA GLU A 25 -15.85 -13.30 35.61
C GLU A 25 -16.69 -14.42 35.00
N ARG A 26 -17.67 -14.09 34.16
CA ARG A 26 -18.58 -15.05 33.52
C ARG A 26 -18.51 -14.98 32.00
N SER A 27 -18.23 -16.11 31.34
CA SER A 27 -18.10 -16.17 29.87
C SER A 27 -19.41 -15.85 29.14
N ALA A 28 -20.56 -16.25 29.67
CA ALA A 28 -21.87 -15.92 29.11
C ALA A 28 -22.14 -14.41 29.10
N ASP A 29 -21.73 -13.70 30.14
CA ASP A 29 -21.85 -12.24 30.22
C ASP A 29 -20.91 -11.54 29.22
N LEU A 30 -19.70 -12.07 29.05
CA LEU A 30 -18.77 -11.60 28.03
C LEU A 30 -19.35 -11.77 26.63
N LEU A 31 -19.89 -12.95 26.31
CA LEU A 31 -20.50 -13.20 25.01
C LEU A 31 -21.65 -12.22 24.72
N ALA A 32 -22.50 -11.96 25.70
CA ALA A 32 -23.58 -10.99 25.58
C ALA A 32 -23.05 -9.57 25.34
N LEU A 33 -21.96 -9.17 25.99
CA LEU A 33 -21.29 -7.88 25.74
C LEU A 33 -20.73 -7.81 24.32
N LEU A 34 -20.04 -8.86 23.86
CA LEU A 34 -19.48 -8.90 22.50
C LEU A 34 -20.58 -8.85 21.43
N ASP A 35 -21.74 -9.49 21.66
CA ASP A 35 -22.90 -9.39 20.76
C ASP A 35 -23.37 -7.93 20.61
N ARG A 36 -23.38 -7.15 21.70
CA ARG A 36 -23.69 -5.71 21.64
C ARG A 36 -22.64 -4.91 20.89
N TRP A 37 -21.36 -5.22 21.07
CA TRP A 37 -20.30 -4.57 20.28
C TRP A 37 -20.45 -4.89 18.79
N VAL A 38 -20.91 -6.08 18.42
CA VAL A 38 -21.21 -6.43 17.02
C VAL A 38 -22.43 -5.68 16.50
N GLU A 39 -23.53 -5.62 17.25
CA GLU A 39 -24.74 -4.87 16.88
C GLU A 39 -24.45 -3.39 16.61
N ARG A 40 -23.51 -2.82 17.37
CA ARG A 40 -23.07 -1.42 17.23
C ARG A 40 -21.97 -1.21 16.18
N GLY A 41 -21.47 -2.29 15.57
CA GLY A 41 -20.39 -2.23 14.58
C GLY A 41 -18.99 -1.96 15.15
N TRP A 42 -18.81 -2.05 16.47
CA TRP A 42 -17.50 -1.91 17.13
C TRP A 42 -16.64 -3.17 16.95
N LEU A 43 -17.30 -4.33 16.84
CA LEU A 43 -16.66 -5.62 16.65
C LEU A 43 -17.25 -6.31 15.42
N ARG A 44 -16.48 -7.14 14.70
CA ARG A 44 -17.02 -7.89 13.55
C ARG A 44 -17.68 -9.16 14.05
N ALA A 45 -18.71 -9.62 13.33
CA ALA A 45 -19.35 -10.91 13.61
C ALA A 45 -18.35 -12.08 13.62
N LEU A 46 -17.29 -12.00 12.80
CA LEU A 46 -16.20 -12.98 12.79
C LEU A 46 -15.47 -13.06 14.14
N ASP A 47 -15.16 -11.92 14.75
CA ASP A 47 -14.40 -11.87 16.00
C ASP A 47 -15.22 -12.51 17.14
N ARG A 48 -16.53 -12.25 17.17
CA ARG A 48 -17.47 -12.87 18.10
C ARG A 48 -17.64 -14.38 17.88
N ALA A 49 -17.77 -14.80 16.62
CA ALA A 49 -17.89 -16.22 16.28
C ALA A 49 -16.61 -16.99 16.64
N PHE A 50 -15.43 -16.38 16.45
CA PHE A 50 -14.15 -16.93 16.85
C PHE A 50 -14.09 -17.19 18.36
N VAL A 51 -14.56 -16.24 19.18
CA VAL A 51 -14.61 -16.40 20.64
C VAL A 51 -15.58 -17.51 21.06
N GLY A 52 -16.77 -17.58 20.43
CA GLY A 52 -17.71 -18.67 20.69
C GLY A 52 -17.12 -20.05 20.39
N PHE A 53 -16.39 -20.18 19.27
CA PHE A 53 -15.66 -21.40 18.94
C PHE A 53 -14.59 -21.75 19.99
N LEU A 54 -13.86 -20.76 20.53
CA LEU A 54 -12.88 -21.00 21.58
C LEU A 54 -13.53 -21.48 22.89
N GLU A 55 -14.68 -20.92 23.25
CA GLU A 55 -15.44 -21.34 24.43
C GLU A 55 -15.98 -22.77 24.28
N GLU A 56 -16.46 -23.16 23.10
CA GLU A 56 -16.88 -24.54 22.82
C GLU A 56 -15.72 -25.54 22.96
N ARG A 57 -14.50 -25.13 22.58
CA ARG A 57 -13.30 -25.98 22.65
C ARG A 57 -12.67 -26.04 24.04
N ALA A 58 -12.83 -24.99 24.84
CA ALA A 58 -12.44 -24.97 26.24
C ALA A 58 -13.61 -24.45 27.08
N PRO A 59 -14.60 -25.31 27.38
CA PRO A 59 -15.72 -24.95 28.25
C PRO A 59 -15.19 -24.46 29.60
N GLN A 60 -15.76 -23.38 30.14
CA GLN A 60 -15.24 -22.66 31.32
C GLN A 60 -13.90 -21.94 31.09
N GLY A 61 -13.55 -21.65 29.84
CA GLY A 61 -12.41 -20.81 29.52
C GLY A 61 -12.49 -19.46 30.24
N ASN A 62 -11.37 -19.01 30.81
CA ASN A 62 -11.32 -17.75 31.53
C ASN A 62 -11.76 -16.58 30.60
N PRO A 63 -12.74 -15.75 31.00
CA PRO A 63 -13.24 -14.64 30.19
C PRO A 63 -12.15 -13.65 29.76
N LEU A 64 -11.10 -13.46 30.56
CA LEU A 64 -9.95 -12.61 30.20
C LEU A 64 -9.19 -13.14 28.97
N VAL A 65 -9.14 -14.47 28.79
CA VAL A 65 -8.54 -15.11 27.61
C VAL A 65 -9.43 -14.90 26.39
N LEU A 66 -10.74 -15.08 26.56
CA LEU A 66 -11.73 -14.91 25.50
C LEU A 66 -11.79 -13.44 25.03
N LEU A 67 -11.74 -12.48 25.96
CA LEU A 67 -11.67 -11.05 25.64
C LEU A 67 -10.40 -10.71 24.88
N ALA A 68 -9.24 -11.19 25.35
CA ALA A 68 -7.98 -10.98 24.64
C ALA A 68 -7.99 -11.61 23.23
N ALA A 69 -8.64 -12.77 23.06
CA ALA A 69 -8.82 -13.40 21.76
C ALA A 69 -9.73 -12.59 20.83
N ALA A 70 -10.83 -12.03 21.34
CA ALA A 70 -11.71 -11.13 20.59
C ALA A 70 -10.94 -9.89 20.10
N LEU A 71 -10.21 -9.24 21.01
CA LEU A 71 -9.43 -8.04 20.71
C LEU A 71 -8.27 -8.35 19.75
N ALA A 72 -7.56 -9.47 19.91
CA ALA A 72 -6.50 -9.88 18.99
C ALA A 72 -7.05 -10.18 17.58
N SER A 73 -8.21 -10.84 17.47
CA SER A 73 -8.89 -11.06 16.19
C SER A 73 -9.33 -9.74 15.55
N HIS A 74 -9.89 -8.84 16.35
CA HIS A 74 -10.34 -7.53 15.88
C HIS A 74 -9.18 -6.66 15.38
N GLN A 75 -8.13 -6.51 16.21
CA GLN A 75 -6.91 -5.77 15.86
C GLN A 75 -6.25 -6.30 14.59
N LEU A 76 -6.27 -7.63 14.40
CA LEU A 76 -5.83 -8.23 13.15
C LEU A 76 -6.64 -7.75 11.94
N GLY A 77 -7.95 -7.58 12.10
CA GLY A 77 -8.82 -6.96 11.10
C GLY A 77 -8.47 -5.52 10.73
N HIS A 78 -7.86 -4.81 11.66
CA HIS A 78 -7.38 -3.44 11.48
C HIS A 78 -5.90 -3.37 11.05
N GLY A 79 -5.28 -4.52 10.80
CA GLY A 79 -3.95 -4.63 10.22
C GLY A 79 -2.81 -4.84 11.23
N HIS A 80 -3.11 -4.95 12.53
CA HIS A 80 -2.12 -5.29 13.56
C HIS A 80 -1.78 -6.79 13.51
N VAL A 81 -0.53 -7.17 13.75
CA VAL A 81 -0.16 -8.61 13.74
C VAL A 81 -0.48 -9.28 15.08
N CYS A 82 -0.52 -8.48 16.14
CA CYS A 82 -0.75 -8.92 17.51
C CYS A 82 -1.51 -7.86 18.32
N LEU A 83 -1.98 -8.29 19.48
CA LEU A 83 -2.47 -7.44 20.55
C LEU A 83 -1.35 -7.23 21.56
N ASP A 84 -0.87 -6.00 21.75
CA ASP A 84 0.00 -5.67 22.88
C ASP A 84 -0.87 -5.38 24.11
N LEU A 85 -0.75 -6.21 25.15
CA LEU A 85 -1.57 -6.11 26.35
C LEU A 85 -1.29 -4.82 27.12
N GLY A 86 -0.04 -4.34 27.13
CA GLY A 86 0.34 -3.12 27.82
C GLY A 86 -0.24 -1.88 27.14
N GLU A 87 -0.09 -1.78 25.82
CA GLU A 87 -0.71 -0.69 25.06
C GLU A 87 -2.23 -0.73 25.13
N THR A 88 -2.83 -1.92 25.13
CA THR A 88 -4.29 -2.09 25.27
C THR A 88 -4.80 -1.61 26.62
N LEU A 89 -4.05 -1.79 27.70
CA LEU A 89 -4.43 -1.24 29.01
C LEU A 89 -4.21 0.28 29.10
N ALA A 90 -3.23 0.81 28.36
CA ALA A 90 -2.95 2.25 28.32
C ALA A 90 -3.96 3.03 27.46
N GLU A 91 -4.38 2.47 26.33
CA GLU A 91 -5.37 3.04 25.42
C GLU A 91 -6.51 2.03 25.10
N PRO A 92 -7.36 1.64 26.07
CA PRO A 92 -8.37 0.58 25.89
C PRO A 92 -9.36 0.82 24.74
N ASP A 93 -9.81 2.05 24.58
CA ASP A 93 -10.81 2.40 23.57
C ASP A 93 -10.21 2.39 22.15
N PHE A 94 -8.89 2.56 22.03
CA PHE A 94 -8.17 2.39 20.77
C PHE A 94 -8.18 0.92 20.32
N ALA A 95 -8.28 -0.05 21.25
CA ALA A 95 -8.27 -1.46 20.90
C ALA A 95 -9.48 -1.91 20.05
N LEU A 96 -10.58 -1.15 20.08
CA LEU A 96 -11.76 -1.30 19.22
C LEU A 96 -11.90 -0.17 18.19
N SER A 97 -10.86 0.63 17.99
CA SER A 97 -10.88 1.79 17.08
C SER A 97 -12.05 2.77 17.34
N LEU A 98 -12.41 3.01 18.59
CA LEU A 98 -13.59 3.81 18.93
C LEU A 98 -13.38 5.32 18.72
N PRO A 99 -14.43 6.07 18.30
CA PRO A 99 -15.71 5.57 17.77
C PRO A 99 -15.55 5.08 16.31
N PRO A 100 -16.19 3.96 15.93
CA PRO A 100 -16.13 3.47 14.55
C PRO A 100 -16.96 4.35 13.60
N GLU A 101 -16.70 4.24 12.30
CA GLU A 101 -17.43 4.97 11.26
C GLU A 101 -18.94 4.70 11.34
N GLY A 102 -19.73 5.77 11.54
CA GLY A 102 -21.18 5.69 11.48
C GLY A 102 -21.89 5.20 12.74
N ASP A 103 -21.25 5.27 13.92
CA ASP A 103 -21.95 5.02 15.19
C ASP A 103 -23.08 6.05 15.40
N ALA A 104 -24.29 5.64 14.99
CA ALA A 104 -25.51 6.44 15.04
C ALA A 104 -26.39 6.12 16.26
N LEU A 105 -26.01 5.13 17.09
CA LEU A 105 -26.88 4.60 18.14
C LEU A 105 -26.62 5.31 19.48
N ALA A 106 -27.60 6.02 20.01
CA ALA A 106 -27.56 6.53 21.38
C ALA A 106 -27.97 5.42 22.38
N GLY A 107 -27.15 5.16 23.40
CA GLY A 107 -27.47 4.22 24.47
C GLY A 107 -26.29 3.95 25.41
N PRO A 108 -26.52 3.62 26.69
CA PRO A 108 -25.46 3.30 27.65
C PRO A 108 -24.84 1.94 27.30
N LEU A 109 -23.51 1.87 27.29
CA LEU A 109 -22.74 0.67 27.00
C LEU A 109 -21.45 0.68 27.82
N LEU A 110 -20.97 -0.52 28.18
CA LEU A 110 -19.71 -0.67 28.89
C LEU A 110 -18.55 -0.51 27.88
N LEU A 111 -17.77 0.55 28.05
CA LEU A 111 -16.59 0.83 27.21
C LEU A 111 -15.42 -0.11 27.57
N PRO A 112 -14.51 -0.40 26.63
CA PRO A 112 -13.25 -1.07 26.94
C PRO A 112 -12.48 -0.37 28.08
N SER A 113 -12.44 0.95 28.09
CA SER A 113 -11.82 1.74 29.16
C SER A 113 -12.43 1.50 30.54
N GLN A 114 -13.73 1.29 30.61
CA GLN A 114 -14.44 0.97 31.86
C GLN A 114 -14.26 -0.50 32.26
N LEU A 115 -14.28 -1.41 31.27
CA LEU A 115 -14.11 -2.84 31.49
C LEU A 115 -12.70 -3.17 32.00
N LEU A 116 -11.68 -2.51 31.44
CA LEU A 116 -10.27 -2.80 31.70
C LEU A 116 -9.64 -1.90 32.79
N GLU A 117 -10.38 -0.94 33.34
CA GLU A 117 -9.88 0.07 34.29
C GLU A 117 -9.11 -0.53 35.49
N ARG A 118 -9.58 -1.67 36.00
CA ARG A 118 -9.01 -2.34 37.18
C ARG A 118 -8.13 -3.54 36.84
N LEU A 119 -7.93 -3.84 35.56
CA LEU A 119 -7.17 -5.00 35.14
C LEU A 119 -5.68 -4.68 35.11
N GLU A 120 -4.90 -5.39 35.93
CA GLU A 120 -3.44 -5.27 35.91
C GLU A 120 -2.83 -6.15 34.82
N LEU A 121 -1.77 -5.65 34.18
CA LEU A 121 -1.03 -6.36 33.12
C LEU A 121 -0.51 -7.72 33.59
N ALA A 122 0.04 -7.79 34.82
CA ALA A 122 0.58 -9.02 35.39
C ALA A 122 -0.50 -10.10 35.54
N THR A 123 -1.67 -9.70 36.07
CA THR A 123 -2.83 -10.57 36.23
C THR A 123 -3.33 -11.09 34.88
N TRP A 124 -3.46 -10.19 33.89
CA TRP A 124 -3.93 -10.60 32.56
C TRP A 124 -2.97 -11.59 31.90
N ARG A 125 -1.65 -11.31 31.99
CA ARG A 125 -0.61 -12.19 31.46
C ARG A 125 -0.63 -13.57 32.13
N GLN A 126 -0.73 -13.61 33.46
CA GLN A 126 -0.81 -14.86 34.22
C GLN A 126 -2.00 -15.73 33.80
N GLN A 127 -3.18 -15.12 33.60
CA GLN A 127 -4.38 -15.85 33.16
C GLN A 127 -4.24 -16.38 31.72
N LEU A 128 -3.57 -15.64 30.84
CA LEU A 128 -3.25 -16.10 29.49
C LEU A 128 -2.26 -17.27 29.53
N GLU A 129 -1.17 -17.16 30.30
CA GLU A 129 -0.15 -18.21 30.46
C GLU A 129 -0.74 -19.52 31.00
N ALA A 130 -1.70 -19.43 31.94
CA ALA A 130 -2.37 -20.59 32.52
C ALA A 130 -3.38 -21.28 31.59
N SER A 131 -3.77 -20.64 30.48
CA SER A 131 -4.82 -21.14 29.60
C SER A 131 -4.36 -22.27 28.68
N ALA A 132 -5.20 -23.29 28.51
CA ALA A 132 -4.97 -24.36 27.52
C ALA A 132 -5.05 -23.87 26.06
N LEU A 133 -5.64 -22.69 25.82
CA LEU A 133 -5.79 -22.10 24.49
C LEU A 133 -4.57 -21.29 24.03
N VAL A 134 -3.65 -20.95 24.95
CA VAL A 134 -2.54 -20.04 24.70
C VAL A 134 -1.21 -20.77 24.90
N ALA A 135 -0.32 -20.76 23.92
CA ALA A 135 1.06 -21.21 24.13
C ALA A 135 1.92 -20.05 24.65
N ALA A 136 2.65 -20.27 25.73
CA ALA A 136 3.55 -19.29 26.35
C ALA A 136 4.87 -19.95 26.79
N GLY A 137 5.93 -19.15 26.96
CA GLY A 137 7.25 -19.63 27.37
C GLY A 137 7.88 -20.63 26.40
N GLU A 138 8.54 -21.67 26.92
CA GLU A 138 9.21 -22.72 26.12
C GLU A 138 8.23 -23.55 25.27
N LEU A 139 6.95 -23.60 25.66
CA LEU A 139 5.91 -24.36 24.95
C LEU A 139 5.51 -23.73 23.62
N VAL A 140 5.90 -22.47 23.34
CA VAL A 140 5.51 -21.75 22.12
C VAL A 140 5.89 -22.51 20.84
N ALA A 141 7.06 -23.13 20.81
CA ALA A 141 7.58 -23.85 19.65
C ALA A 141 6.91 -25.21 19.41
N HIS A 142 6.40 -25.87 20.45
CA HIS A 142 5.96 -27.27 20.39
C HIS A 142 4.44 -27.47 20.60
N ALA A 143 3.74 -26.49 21.18
CA ALA A 143 2.32 -26.63 21.48
C ALA A 143 1.42 -26.18 20.30
N GLU A 144 0.52 -27.04 19.84
CA GLU A 144 -0.49 -26.72 18.82
C GLU A 144 -1.70 -25.97 19.42
N ARG A 145 -1.45 -24.79 19.98
CA ARG A 145 -2.49 -23.93 20.58
C ARG A 145 -2.89 -22.78 19.64
N PRO A 146 -4.18 -22.38 19.57
CA PRO A 146 -4.64 -21.36 18.63
C PRO A 146 -4.03 -19.98 18.87
N LEU A 147 -3.71 -19.65 20.12
CA LEU A 147 -3.10 -18.38 20.51
C LEU A 147 -1.65 -18.57 20.96
N VAL A 148 -0.84 -17.53 20.77
CA VAL A 148 0.56 -17.50 21.22
C VAL A 148 0.81 -16.22 21.99
N LEU A 149 1.35 -16.33 23.19
CA LEU A 149 1.79 -15.21 24.00
C LEU A 149 3.32 -15.14 23.98
N SER A 150 3.85 -14.01 23.51
CA SER A 150 5.28 -13.72 23.44
C SER A 150 5.56 -12.38 24.12
N GLY A 151 6.14 -12.41 25.33
CA GLY A 151 6.28 -11.22 26.16
C GLY A 151 4.91 -10.65 26.57
N THR A 152 4.62 -9.41 26.18
CA THR A 152 3.31 -8.74 26.40
C THR A 152 2.38 -8.84 25.19
N ARG A 153 2.76 -9.59 24.15
CA ARG A 153 2.03 -9.61 22.86
C ARG A 153 1.31 -10.94 22.66
N LEU A 154 0.00 -10.87 22.41
CA LEU A 154 -0.85 -12.00 22.09
C LEU A 154 -1.11 -12.06 20.58
N TYR A 155 -0.90 -13.24 19.99
CA TYR A 155 -1.03 -13.49 18.56
C TYR A 155 -2.05 -14.59 18.30
N LEU A 156 -2.70 -14.53 17.13
CA LEU A 156 -3.19 -15.75 16.50
C LEU A 156 -1.97 -16.54 15.98
N ARG A 157 -1.90 -17.85 16.28
CA ARG A 157 -0.71 -18.68 16.00
C ARG A 157 -0.20 -18.58 14.57
N ARG A 158 -1.12 -18.48 13.59
CA ARG A 158 -0.77 -18.35 12.17
C ARG A 158 0.15 -17.14 11.92
N TYR A 159 -0.17 -15.98 12.48
CA TYR A 159 0.58 -14.75 12.27
C TYR A 159 1.90 -14.73 13.05
N TRP A 160 1.91 -15.28 14.26
CA TRP A 160 3.17 -15.52 14.99
C TRP A 160 4.12 -16.41 14.18
N THR A 161 3.58 -17.47 13.55
CA THR A 161 4.35 -18.37 12.70
C THR A 161 4.92 -17.66 11.47
N TYR A 162 4.13 -16.79 10.84
CA TYR A 162 4.62 -15.98 9.73
C TYR A 162 5.77 -15.05 10.15
N GLU A 163 5.64 -14.34 11.28
CA GLU A 163 6.73 -13.50 11.79
C GLU A 163 8.02 -14.29 12.02
N ARG A 164 7.94 -15.45 12.70
CA ARG A 164 9.12 -16.28 12.97
C ARG A 164 9.76 -16.82 11.70
N ARG A 165 8.96 -17.19 10.69
CA ARG A 165 9.47 -17.63 9.38
C ARG A 165 10.20 -16.51 8.66
N ILE A 166 9.65 -15.30 8.67
CA ILE A 166 10.29 -14.13 8.05
C ILE A 166 11.60 -13.82 8.78
N ASP A 167 11.57 -13.74 10.12
CA ASP A 167 12.74 -13.47 10.95
C ASP A 167 13.87 -14.48 10.66
N GLY A 168 13.59 -15.78 10.71
CA GLY A 168 14.57 -16.83 10.41
C GLY A 168 15.14 -16.73 9.00
N ALA A 169 14.27 -16.61 7.99
CA ALA A 169 14.68 -16.58 6.59
C ALA A 169 15.49 -15.32 6.22
N LEU A 170 15.23 -14.18 6.88
CA LEU A 170 16.01 -12.95 6.70
C LEU A 170 17.36 -13.04 7.43
N ARG A 171 17.40 -13.58 8.66
CA ARG A 171 18.66 -13.78 9.40
C ARG A 171 19.63 -14.67 8.63
N GLU A 172 19.15 -15.77 8.06
CA GLU A 172 19.96 -16.67 7.23
C GLU A 172 20.58 -15.93 6.04
N ARG A 173 19.79 -15.10 5.32
CA ARG A 173 20.29 -14.35 4.16
C ARG A 173 21.20 -13.19 4.53
N LEU A 174 20.98 -12.55 5.67
CA LEU A 174 21.87 -11.51 6.21
C LEU A 174 23.26 -12.07 6.55
N GLN A 175 23.36 -13.35 6.90
CA GLN A 175 24.63 -14.02 7.19
C GLN A 175 25.36 -14.52 5.92
N GLN A 176 24.66 -14.59 4.78
CA GLN A 176 25.26 -14.98 3.51
C GLN A 176 26.00 -13.79 2.89
N ALA A 177 27.31 -13.73 3.15
CA ALA A 177 28.21 -12.79 2.49
C ALA A 177 28.56 -13.27 1.08
N GLU A 178 28.47 -12.35 0.12
CA GLU A 178 28.78 -12.61 -1.28
C GLU A 178 30.16 -12.05 -1.62
N PRO A 179 30.98 -12.78 -2.39
CA PRO A 179 32.31 -12.30 -2.75
C PRO A 179 32.18 -11.04 -3.60
N THR A 180 32.83 -9.97 -3.14
CA THR A 180 32.87 -8.71 -3.87
C THR A 180 33.75 -8.87 -5.12
N PRO A 181 33.23 -8.62 -6.33
CA PRO A 181 34.06 -8.65 -7.54
C PRO A 181 35.18 -7.60 -7.45
N PRO A 182 36.43 -7.93 -7.84
CA PRO A 182 37.55 -6.99 -7.74
C PRO A 182 37.38 -5.75 -8.64
N ASP A 183 36.59 -5.87 -9.71
CA ASP A 183 36.27 -4.82 -10.66
C ASP A 183 34.96 -4.05 -10.33
N LEU A 184 34.36 -4.30 -9.16
CA LEU A 184 33.10 -3.68 -8.74
C LEU A 184 33.13 -2.16 -8.86
N ARG A 185 34.21 -1.52 -8.39
CA ARG A 185 34.37 -0.06 -8.47
C ARG A 185 34.33 0.46 -9.91
N ALA A 186 35.11 -0.17 -10.80
CA ALA A 186 35.15 0.23 -12.20
C ALA A 186 33.77 0.09 -12.87
N ARG A 187 33.03 -0.99 -12.56
CA ARG A 187 31.66 -1.19 -13.08
C ARG A 187 30.68 -0.18 -12.50
N LEU A 188 30.79 0.18 -11.23
CA LEU A 188 29.99 1.25 -10.62
C LEU A 188 30.30 2.60 -11.28
N ASP A 189 31.58 2.93 -11.47
CA ASP A 189 31.98 4.19 -12.11
C ASP A 189 31.45 4.28 -13.55
N GLN A 190 31.47 3.18 -14.30
CA GLN A 190 30.89 3.10 -15.65
C GLN A 190 29.36 3.27 -15.64
N LEU A 191 28.65 2.57 -14.77
CA LEU A 191 27.17 2.60 -14.73
C LEU A 191 26.60 3.93 -14.22
N PHE A 192 27.41 4.66 -13.45
CA PHE A 192 27.07 5.95 -12.84
C PHE A 192 27.91 7.09 -13.44
N GLU A 193 28.42 6.93 -14.66
CA GLU A 193 29.15 7.97 -15.38
C GLU A 193 28.31 9.26 -15.47
N GLY A 194 28.89 10.39 -15.08
CA GLY A 194 28.18 11.67 -14.91
C GLY A 194 27.69 11.98 -13.49
N GLY A 195 27.79 11.02 -12.56
CA GLY A 195 27.72 11.16 -11.10
C GLY A 195 26.51 11.91 -10.50
N ALA A 196 26.49 12.00 -9.17
CA ALA A 196 25.75 13.06 -8.48
C ALA A 196 26.43 14.43 -8.73
N GLN A 197 25.73 15.53 -8.46
CA GLN A 197 26.34 16.86 -8.53
C GLN A 197 27.58 16.93 -7.63
N ALA A 198 28.60 17.69 -8.04
CA ALA A 198 29.84 17.80 -7.28
C ALA A 198 29.58 18.18 -5.81
N GLY A 199 30.03 17.34 -4.88
CA GLY A 199 29.84 17.52 -3.44
C GLY A 199 28.61 16.83 -2.85
N LEU A 200 27.76 16.18 -3.66
CA LEU A 200 26.64 15.36 -3.18
C LEU A 200 26.96 13.87 -3.30
N ILE A 201 26.51 13.10 -2.31
CA ILE A 201 26.68 11.64 -2.25
C ILE A 201 25.72 10.97 -3.25
N ASP A 202 26.23 10.10 -4.12
CA ASP A 202 25.38 9.27 -4.97
C ASP A 202 24.80 8.06 -4.20
N TRP A 203 23.67 8.29 -3.54
CA TRP A 203 22.93 7.23 -2.82
C TRP A 203 22.47 6.08 -3.71
N GLN A 204 22.27 6.30 -5.01
CA GLN A 204 21.90 5.22 -5.93
C GLN A 204 23.10 4.31 -6.20
N LYS A 205 24.31 4.87 -6.32
CA LYS A 205 25.56 4.13 -6.44
C LYS A 205 25.84 3.30 -5.19
N LEU A 206 25.66 3.89 -4.00
CA LEU A 206 25.78 3.19 -2.72
C LEU A 206 24.76 2.05 -2.58
N ALA A 207 23.50 2.26 -2.98
CA ALA A 207 22.47 1.23 -2.98
C ALA A 207 22.85 0.03 -3.86
N CYS A 208 23.37 0.28 -5.06
CA CYS A 208 23.86 -0.77 -5.94
C CYS A 208 25.03 -1.53 -5.33
N ALA A 209 26.02 -0.82 -4.77
CA ALA A 209 27.17 -1.44 -4.12
C ALA A 209 26.73 -2.35 -2.97
N LEU A 210 25.93 -1.84 -2.02
CA LEU A 210 25.52 -2.58 -0.84
C LEU A 210 24.72 -3.85 -1.20
N ALA A 211 23.84 -3.76 -2.20
CA ALA A 211 23.04 -4.88 -2.67
C ALA A 211 23.85 -6.01 -3.33
N THR A 212 25.14 -5.80 -3.63
CA THR A 212 26.02 -6.87 -4.15
C THR A 212 26.66 -7.72 -3.04
N ARG A 213 26.69 -7.24 -1.80
CA ARG A 213 27.49 -7.79 -0.70
C ARG A 213 26.81 -8.94 0.07
N SER A 214 25.49 -9.08 -0.06
CA SER A 214 24.65 -9.92 0.80
C SER A 214 23.54 -10.63 0.03
N GLY A 215 23.05 -11.75 0.56
CA GLY A 215 21.85 -12.44 0.09
C GLY A 215 20.54 -11.65 0.31
N PHE A 216 20.57 -10.57 1.08
CA PHE A 216 19.42 -9.69 1.33
C PHE A 216 19.81 -8.22 1.32
N SER A 217 19.00 -7.38 0.68
CA SER A 217 19.11 -5.92 0.74
C SER A 217 17.75 -5.22 0.58
N ILE A 218 17.67 -4.00 1.11
CA ILE A 218 16.50 -3.13 0.97
C ILE A 218 16.94 -1.77 0.42
N ILE A 219 16.25 -1.30 -0.62
CA ILE A 219 16.42 0.03 -1.19
C ILE A 219 15.12 0.80 -0.96
N THR A 220 15.13 1.70 0.00
CA THR A 220 13.95 2.53 0.32
C THR A 220 14.11 3.96 -0.18
N GLY A 221 13.00 4.63 -0.45
CA GLY A 221 13.02 6.06 -0.75
C GLY A 221 11.68 6.55 -1.29
N GLY A 222 11.46 7.85 -1.20
CA GLY A 222 10.24 8.50 -1.69
C GLY A 222 10.01 8.36 -3.21
N PRO A 223 8.86 8.78 -3.74
CA PRO A 223 8.62 8.79 -5.17
C PRO A 223 9.58 9.74 -5.90
N GLY A 224 10.02 9.36 -7.09
CA GLY A 224 10.95 10.17 -7.89
C GLY A 224 12.41 10.15 -7.42
N THR A 225 12.79 9.37 -6.39
CA THR A 225 14.20 9.18 -5.98
C THR A 225 15.03 8.30 -6.90
N GLY A 226 14.39 7.75 -7.94
CA GLY A 226 15.04 6.95 -8.98
C GLY A 226 15.26 5.47 -8.62
N LYS A 227 14.46 4.92 -7.69
CA LYS A 227 14.45 3.48 -7.33
C LYS A 227 14.53 2.57 -8.57
N THR A 228 13.65 2.76 -9.55
CA THR A 228 13.61 1.94 -10.77
C THR A 228 14.90 2.07 -11.60
N THR A 229 15.49 3.26 -11.70
CA THR A 229 16.79 3.47 -12.37
C THR A 229 17.91 2.76 -11.61
N THR A 230 17.90 2.83 -10.28
CA THR A 230 18.84 2.10 -9.41
C THR A 230 18.73 0.60 -9.64
N VAL A 231 17.51 0.04 -9.70
CA VAL A 231 17.29 -1.39 -9.99
C VAL A 231 17.92 -1.77 -11.31
N VAL A 232 17.65 -1.03 -12.39
CA VAL A 232 18.17 -1.36 -13.72
C VAL A 232 19.70 -1.39 -13.74
N ARG A 233 20.35 -0.43 -13.09
CA ARG A 233 21.82 -0.42 -12.92
C ARG A 233 22.31 -1.58 -12.04
N LEU A 234 21.61 -1.90 -10.96
CA LEU A 234 21.92 -3.04 -10.11
C LEU A 234 21.80 -4.37 -10.87
N LEU A 235 20.76 -4.56 -11.68
CA LEU A 235 20.60 -5.75 -12.51
C LEU A 235 21.78 -5.92 -13.46
N ALA A 236 22.19 -4.85 -14.13
CA ALA A 236 23.39 -4.86 -14.96
C ALA A 236 24.65 -5.21 -14.16
N LEU A 237 24.80 -4.65 -12.97
CA LEU A 237 25.94 -4.87 -12.08
C LEU A 237 26.03 -6.33 -11.60
N LEU A 238 24.91 -6.98 -11.32
CA LEU A 238 24.86 -8.39 -10.93
C LEU A 238 25.02 -9.34 -12.12
N GLN A 239 24.41 -8.99 -13.27
CA GLN A 239 24.40 -9.85 -14.45
C GLN A 239 25.76 -9.89 -15.14
N ALA A 240 26.52 -8.79 -15.14
CA ALA A 240 27.75 -8.70 -15.93
C ALA A 240 28.84 -9.70 -15.49
N PRO A 241 29.23 -9.80 -14.20
CA PRO A 241 30.21 -10.80 -13.77
C PRO A 241 29.74 -12.24 -14.02
N ALA A 242 28.44 -12.50 -13.90
CA ALA A 242 27.86 -13.82 -14.11
C ALA A 242 27.88 -14.24 -15.58
N VAL A 243 27.63 -13.30 -16.50
CA VAL A 243 27.77 -13.50 -17.95
C VAL A 243 29.24 -13.71 -18.33
N ASP A 244 30.15 -12.92 -17.78
CA ASP A 244 31.60 -13.08 -18.00
C ASP A 244 32.10 -14.46 -17.55
N ALA A 245 31.53 -15.00 -16.47
CA ALA A 245 31.79 -16.36 -15.98
C ALA A 245 31.04 -17.47 -16.74
N GLY A 246 30.27 -17.14 -17.77
CA GLY A 246 29.49 -18.10 -18.58
C GLY A 246 28.29 -18.72 -17.86
N ARG A 247 27.85 -18.14 -16.73
CA ARG A 247 26.69 -18.61 -15.94
C ARG A 247 25.73 -17.44 -15.64
N PRO A 248 24.93 -16.99 -16.61
CA PRO A 248 23.95 -15.92 -16.41
C PRO A 248 23.00 -16.21 -15.23
N LEU A 249 22.76 -15.20 -14.38
CA LEU A 249 21.80 -15.32 -13.27
C LEU A 249 20.36 -15.40 -13.77
N ARG A 250 19.54 -16.23 -13.13
CA ARG A 250 18.09 -16.27 -13.33
C ARG A 250 17.44 -15.21 -12.45
N ILE A 251 17.34 -14.01 -12.99
CA ILE A 251 16.72 -12.87 -12.31
C ILE A 251 15.21 -12.88 -12.54
N ARG A 252 14.43 -12.66 -11.48
CA ARG A 252 12.97 -12.45 -11.54
C ARG A 252 12.61 -11.12 -10.89
N LEU A 253 11.66 -10.42 -11.52
CA LEU A 253 11.11 -9.16 -11.06
C LEU A 253 9.65 -9.38 -10.66
N ALA A 254 9.29 -8.87 -9.49
CA ALA A 254 7.93 -8.97 -8.97
C ALA A 254 7.42 -7.64 -8.40
N ALA A 255 6.11 -7.48 -8.44
CA ALA A 255 5.39 -6.42 -7.73
C ALA A 255 4.11 -7.00 -7.09
N PRO A 256 3.56 -6.40 -6.04
CA PRO A 256 2.39 -6.95 -5.35
C PRO A 256 1.10 -6.83 -6.19
N THR A 257 0.98 -5.80 -7.03
CA THR A 257 -0.22 -5.56 -7.86
C THR A 257 0.07 -5.64 -9.36
N GLY A 258 -0.96 -5.97 -10.15
CA GLY A 258 -0.84 -6.05 -11.62
C GLY A 258 -0.46 -4.72 -12.26
N LYS A 259 -0.99 -3.61 -11.73
CA LYS A 259 -0.70 -2.25 -12.20
C LYS A 259 0.75 -1.85 -11.94
N ALA A 260 1.27 -2.13 -10.74
CA ALA A 260 2.67 -1.89 -10.42
C ALA A 260 3.59 -2.73 -11.32
N ALA A 261 3.27 -4.02 -11.51
CA ALA A 261 4.03 -4.90 -12.41
C ALA A 261 4.06 -4.35 -13.84
N ALA A 262 2.91 -3.95 -14.40
CA ALA A 262 2.84 -3.41 -15.76
C ALA A 262 3.69 -2.14 -15.96
N ARG A 263 3.59 -1.20 -15.03
CA ARG A 263 4.37 0.06 -15.06
C ARG A 263 5.87 -0.20 -14.94
N LEU A 264 6.26 -1.15 -14.10
CA LEU A 264 7.66 -1.53 -13.96
C LEU A 264 8.20 -2.24 -15.20
N THR A 265 7.41 -3.10 -15.84
CA THR A 265 7.79 -3.72 -17.11
C THR A 265 8.11 -2.65 -18.17
N GLU A 266 7.24 -1.66 -18.33
CA GLU A 266 7.44 -0.56 -19.27
C GLU A 266 8.68 0.29 -18.91
N SER A 267 8.77 0.70 -17.64
CA SER A 267 9.87 1.55 -17.18
C SER A 267 11.22 0.85 -17.26
N ILE A 268 11.30 -0.44 -16.91
CA ILE A 268 12.54 -1.22 -16.97
C ILE A 268 12.94 -1.43 -18.42
N GLY A 269 12.02 -1.79 -19.31
CA GLY A 269 12.30 -1.95 -20.75
C GLY A 269 12.98 -0.72 -21.35
N GLN A 270 12.39 0.48 -21.15
CA GLN A 270 12.95 1.73 -21.67
C GLN A 270 14.33 2.08 -21.08
N GLN A 271 14.57 1.76 -19.81
CA GLN A 271 15.84 2.06 -19.15
C GLN A 271 16.94 1.05 -19.55
N VAL A 272 16.57 -0.21 -19.78
CA VAL A 272 17.49 -1.25 -20.25
C VAL A 272 18.01 -0.97 -21.65
N GLU A 273 17.18 -0.39 -22.53
CA GLU A 273 17.61 0.06 -23.85
C GLU A 273 18.68 1.16 -23.80
N ARG A 274 18.61 2.04 -22.79
CA ARG A 274 19.54 3.16 -22.59
C ARG A 274 20.82 2.78 -21.83
N LEU A 275 20.88 1.60 -21.22
CA LEU A 275 22.03 1.14 -20.45
C LEU A 275 23.25 0.94 -21.36
N GLN A 276 24.38 1.53 -21.00
CA GLN A 276 25.67 1.34 -21.66
C GLN A 276 26.37 0.09 -21.12
N VAL A 277 25.92 -1.08 -21.57
CA VAL A 277 26.50 -2.39 -21.21
C VAL A 277 26.68 -3.26 -22.44
N ALA A 278 27.52 -4.30 -22.34
CA ALA A 278 27.73 -5.25 -23.43
C ALA A 278 26.40 -5.90 -23.87
N PRO A 279 26.19 -6.16 -25.18
CA PRO A 279 24.94 -6.74 -25.69
C PRO A 279 24.56 -8.07 -25.04
N ALA A 280 25.56 -8.91 -24.72
CA ALA A 280 25.35 -10.19 -24.03
C ALA A 280 24.78 -10.01 -22.61
N VAL A 281 25.22 -8.97 -21.88
CA VAL A 281 24.68 -8.64 -20.56
C VAL A 281 23.25 -8.11 -20.72
N ARG A 282 23.04 -7.16 -21.64
CA ARG A 282 21.72 -6.56 -21.89
C ARG A 282 20.67 -7.61 -22.22
N ALA A 283 20.99 -8.60 -23.05
CA ALA A 283 20.08 -9.68 -23.45
C ALA A 283 19.64 -10.58 -22.28
N ASN A 284 20.40 -10.60 -21.18
CA ASN A 284 20.08 -11.39 -19.99
C ASN A 284 19.41 -10.58 -18.88
N ILE A 285 19.20 -9.27 -19.04
CA ILE A 285 18.45 -8.46 -18.08
C ILE A 285 16.96 -8.66 -18.35
N PRO A 286 16.16 -9.13 -17.37
CA PRO A 286 14.73 -9.32 -17.57
C PRO A 286 14.01 -7.97 -17.69
N SER A 287 13.10 -7.87 -18.66
CA SER A 287 12.15 -6.75 -18.78
C SER A 287 10.78 -7.08 -18.17
N ASP A 288 10.41 -8.36 -18.12
CA ASP A 288 9.08 -8.78 -17.68
C ASP A 288 8.96 -8.81 -16.15
N VAL A 289 8.00 -8.07 -15.63
CA VAL A 289 7.63 -8.06 -14.21
C VAL A 289 6.31 -8.80 -14.02
N SER A 290 6.26 -9.69 -13.03
CA SER A 290 5.07 -10.46 -12.68
C SER A 290 4.50 -10.02 -11.34
N THR A 291 3.24 -10.38 -11.03
CA THR A 291 2.76 -10.19 -9.66
C THR A 291 3.35 -11.25 -8.74
N VAL A 292 3.55 -10.96 -7.44
CA VAL A 292 4.03 -11.96 -6.47
C VAL A 292 3.15 -13.21 -6.46
N HIS A 293 1.82 -13.03 -6.55
CA HIS A 293 0.85 -14.13 -6.68
C HIS A 293 1.07 -15.00 -7.92
N ARG A 294 1.40 -14.38 -9.07
CA ARG A 294 1.68 -15.10 -10.32
C ARG A 294 3.02 -15.82 -10.25
N LEU A 295 4.03 -15.18 -9.65
CA LEU A 295 5.36 -15.77 -9.42
C LEU A 295 5.26 -17.04 -8.55
N LEU A 296 4.50 -16.99 -7.46
CA LEU A 296 4.29 -18.14 -6.57
C LEU A 296 3.34 -19.20 -7.16
N GLY A 297 2.56 -18.84 -8.18
CA GLY A 297 1.59 -19.73 -8.83
C GLY A 297 0.37 -20.00 -7.96
N SER A 298 -0.45 -18.97 -7.73
CA SER A 298 -1.72 -19.09 -7.00
C SER A 298 -2.64 -20.17 -7.59
N ARG A 299 -3.27 -20.96 -6.71
CA ARG A 299 -4.20 -22.03 -7.09
C ARG A 299 -5.64 -21.57 -6.88
N PRO A 300 -6.52 -21.67 -7.89
CA PRO A 300 -7.94 -21.29 -7.75
C PRO A 300 -8.61 -22.02 -6.57
N GLY A 301 -9.36 -21.27 -5.75
CA GLY A 301 -10.08 -21.82 -4.59
C GLY A 301 -9.19 -22.26 -3.41
N SER A 302 -7.88 -21.98 -3.44
CA SER A 302 -6.95 -22.34 -2.37
C SER A 302 -6.12 -21.15 -1.92
N ARG A 303 -5.69 -21.17 -0.65
CA ARG A 303 -4.66 -20.27 -0.12
C ARG A 303 -3.23 -20.76 -0.40
N HIS A 304 -3.09 -21.97 -0.94
CA HIS A 304 -1.79 -22.55 -1.22
C HIS A 304 -1.26 -22.14 -2.59
N PHE A 305 0.05 -21.97 -2.65
CA PHE A 305 0.79 -21.66 -3.86
C PHE A 305 1.42 -22.92 -4.46
N ARG A 306 1.70 -22.87 -5.77
CA ARG A 306 2.47 -23.93 -6.45
C ARG A 306 3.90 -23.99 -5.94
N HIS A 307 4.51 -22.84 -5.70
CA HIS A 307 5.86 -22.74 -5.15
C HIS A 307 5.80 -22.56 -3.63
N HIS A 308 6.62 -23.35 -2.94
CA HIS A 308 6.71 -23.44 -1.48
C HIS A 308 8.06 -24.08 -1.12
N ALA A 309 8.36 -24.29 0.16
CA ALA A 309 9.65 -24.85 0.59
C ALA A 309 10.01 -26.21 -0.04
N GLY A 310 9.01 -27.02 -0.38
CA GLY A 310 9.18 -28.31 -1.07
C GLY A 310 9.21 -28.24 -2.60
N ASN A 311 8.91 -27.07 -3.18
CA ASN A 311 9.02 -26.79 -4.61
C ASN A 311 9.48 -25.33 -4.81
N PRO A 312 10.77 -25.04 -4.59
CA PRO A 312 11.27 -23.67 -4.61
C PRO A 312 11.15 -23.00 -5.98
N LEU A 313 11.26 -21.67 -5.99
CA LEU A 313 11.32 -20.88 -7.21
C LEU A 313 12.65 -21.14 -7.96
N PRO A 314 12.63 -21.31 -9.29
CA PRO A 314 13.85 -21.54 -10.07
C PRO A 314 14.54 -20.20 -10.42
N LEU A 315 15.05 -19.50 -9.41
CA LEU A 315 15.70 -18.20 -9.54
C LEU A 315 16.97 -18.10 -8.69
N ASP A 316 17.85 -17.18 -9.06
CA ASP A 316 19.08 -16.85 -8.31
C ASP A 316 18.97 -15.46 -7.66
N VAL A 317 18.21 -14.54 -8.28
CA VAL A 317 17.93 -13.20 -7.74
C VAL A 317 16.45 -12.88 -7.90
N LEU A 318 15.82 -12.42 -6.82
CA LEU A 318 14.47 -11.87 -6.82
C LEU A 318 14.50 -10.41 -6.43
N VAL A 319 13.97 -9.55 -7.29
CA VAL A 319 13.72 -8.15 -7.00
C VAL A 319 12.23 -7.94 -6.83
N VAL A 320 11.81 -7.38 -5.69
CA VAL A 320 10.42 -7.06 -5.44
C VAL A 320 10.26 -5.56 -5.22
N ASP A 321 9.54 -4.89 -6.11
CA ASP A 321 9.26 -3.47 -6.01
C ASP A 321 7.85 -3.22 -5.45
N GLU A 322 7.63 -2.00 -4.95
CA GLU A 322 6.46 -1.60 -4.17
C GLU A 322 6.23 -2.52 -2.95
N ALA A 323 7.30 -2.95 -2.30
CA ALA A 323 7.29 -3.87 -1.16
C ALA A 323 6.51 -3.34 0.05
N SER A 324 6.21 -2.03 0.10
CA SER A 324 5.34 -1.42 1.13
C SER A 324 3.92 -2.00 1.12
N MET A 325 3.45 -2.51 -0.03
CA MET A 325 2.14 -3.16 -0.16
C MET A 325 2.15 -4.66 0.17
N ILE A 326 3.32 -5.26 0.48
CA ILE A 326 3.40 -6.68 0.83
C ILE A 326 3.04 -6.87 2.30
N ASP A 327 2.01 -7.68 2.54
CA ASP A 327 1.60 -8.09 3.89
C ASP A 327 2.49 -9.21 4.46
N LEU A 328 2.24 -9.54 5.73
CA LEU A 328 3.01 -10.55 6.45
C LEU A 328 2.88 -11.96 5.84
N GLU A 329 1.67 -12.36 5.44
CA GLU A 329 1.41 -13.70 4.88
C GLU A 329 2.13 -13.88 3.54
N MET A 330 2.03 -12.89 2.66
CA MET A 330 2.66 -12.88 1.35
C MET A 330 4.17 -12.90 1.48
N MET A 331 4.76 -12.10 2.38
CA MET A 331 6.21 -12.15 2.63
C MET A 331 6.66 -13.53 3.15
N ALA A 332 5.93 -14.11 4.11
CA ALA A 332 6.26 -15.42 4.65
C ALA A 332 6.20 -16.52 3.59
N ASN A 333 5.17 -16.50 2.73
CA ASN A 333 5.03 -17.44 1.62
C ASN A 333 6.10 -17.23 0.55
N LEU A 334 6.46 -15.98 0.25
CA LEU A 334 7.52 -15.63 -0.68
C LEU A 334 8.87 -16.19 -0.21
N LEU A 335 9.27 -15.87 1.02
CA LEU A 335 10.54 -16.34 1.60
C LEU A 335 10.60 -17.87 1.69
N ALA A 336 9.48 -18.52 2.04
CA ALA A 336 9.40 -19.98 2.07
C ALA A 336 9.54 -20.63 0.68
N ALA A 337 9.16 -19.93 -0.39
CA ALA A 337 9.30 -20.41 -1.76
C ALA A 337 10.67 -20.08 -2.38
N MET A 338 11.44 -19.17 -1.79
CA MET A 338 12.75 -18.81 -2.31
C MET A 338 13.84 -19.83 -1.93
N PRO A 339 14.72 -20.22 -2.86
CA PRO A 339 15.91 -21.00 -2.53
C PRO A 339 16.78 -20.28 -1.48
N ALA A 340 17.49 -21.06 -0.67
CA ALA A 340 18.37 -20.52 0.37
C ALA A 340 19.54 -19.69 -0.21
N HIS A 341 20.05 -20.03 -1.39
CA HIS A 341 21.12 -19.31 -2.08
C HIS A 341 20.63 -18.07 -2.85
N ALA A 342 19.31 -17.89 -2.99
CA ALA A 342 18.76 -16.84 -3.83
C ALA A 342 18.80 -15.50 -3.10
N ARG A 343 19.28 -14.47 -3.81
CA ARG A 343 19.32 -13.09 -3.33
C ARG A 343 17.93 -12.46 -3.38
N LEU A 344 17.54 -11.76 -2.30
CA LEU A 344 16.32 -10.97 -2.23
C LEU A 344 16.65 -9.48 -2.14
N ILE A 345 16.10 -8.69 -3.06
CA ILE A 345 16.20 -7.23 -3.06
C ILE A 345 14.79 -6.65 -2.95
N LEU A 346 14.51 -5.92 -1.88
CA LEU A 346 13.22 -5.25 -1.68
C LEU A 346 13.33 -3.76 -2.01
N LEU A 347 12.37 -3.24 -2.77
CA LEU A 347 12.24 -1.83 -3.05
C LEU A 347 10.88 -1.31 -2.62
N GLY A 348 10.86 -0.11 -2.07
CA GLY A 348 9.61 0.54 -1.71
C GLY A 348 9.83 1.84 -0.95
N ASP A 349 8.74 2.41 -0.49
CA ASP A 349 8.75 3.64 0.29
C ASP A 349 8.26 3.32 1.72
N LYS A 350 9.11 3.57 2.72
CA LYS A 350 8.78 3.30 4.13
C LYS A 350 7.65 4.19 4.64
N ASP A 351 7.48 5.37 4.04
CA ASP A 351 6.53 6.40 4.49
C ASP A 351 5.20 6.33 3.70
N GLN A 352 5.12 5.49 2.67
CA GLN A 352 3.84 5.20 1.99
C GLN A 352 2.91 4.38 2.87
N LEU A 353 1.62 4.50 2.58
CA LEU A 353 0.57 3.72 3.19
C LEU A 353 0.88 2.22 3.06
N ALA A 354 0.85 1.52 4.19
CA ALA A 354 1.16 0.10 4.24
C ALA A 354 0.07 -0.76 3.56
N SER A 355 0.35 -2.06 3.39
CA SER A 355 -0.61 -3.03 2.86
C SER A 355 -1.97 -2.97 3.56
N VAL A 356 -3.08 -3.23 2.85
CA VAL A 356 -4.41 -3.28 3.47
C VAL A 356 -4.55 -4.44 4.46
N GLU A 357 -3.89 -5.56 4.17
CA GLU A 357 -3.84 -6.73 5.04
C GLU A 357 -2.85 -6.53 6.20
N ALA A 358 -2.89 -7.43 7.19
CA ALA A 358 -2.14 -7.28 8.43
C ALA A 358 -0.62 -7.35 8.28
N GLY A 359 0.05 -6.48 9.03
CA GLY A 359 1.51 -6.31 9.06
C GLY A 359 1.99 -5.23 8.10
N ALA A 360 3.04 -4.49 8.50
CA ALA A 360 3.76 -3.55 7.65
C ALA A 360 5.23 -3.97 7.58
N VAL A 361 5.50 -5.04 6.84
CA VAL A 361 6.83 -5.66 6.81
C VAL A 361 7.92 -4.66 6.42
N LEU A 362 7.75 -3.92 5.32
CA LEU A 362 8.75 -2.94 4.89
C LEU A 362 8.92 -1.80 5.91
N GLY A 363 7.83 -1.33 6.51
CA GLY A 363 7.88 -0.26 7.51
C GLY A 363 8.69 -0.67 8.75
N ASP A 364 8.50 -1.91 9.20
CA ASP A 364 9.25 -2.48 10.32
C ASP A 364 10.73 -2.69 9.99
N LEU A 365 11.04 -3.19 8.79
CA LEU A 365 12.41 -3.43 8.33
C LEU A 365 13.20 -2.15 8.04
N CYS A 366 12.52 -1.05 7.72
CA CYS A 366 13.12 0.23 7.35
C CYS A 366 13.04 1.30 8.46
N ARG A 367 12.72 0.92 9.70
CA ARG A 367 12.52 1.86 10.82
C ARG A 367 13.67 2.86 10.97
N ASP A 368 14.88 2.35 10.91
CA ASP A 368 16.11 3.12 11.15
C ASP A 368 16.80 3.59 9.87
N ALA A 369 16.17 3.39 8.71
CA ALA A 369 16.78 3.65 7.39
C ALA A 369 17.18 5.12 7.18
N GLU A 370 16.48 6.05 7.83
CA GLU A 370 16.74 7.49 7.73
C GLU A 370 17.95 7.91 8.57
N ASP A 371 18.11 7.34 9.76
CA ASP A 371 19.23 7.60 10.67
C ASP A 371 20.50 6.84 10.25
N GLY A 372 20.36 5.74 9.51
CA GLY A 372 21.49 4.94 9.06
C GLY A 372 21.84 3.83 10.05
N PHE A 373 22.90 4.01 10.84
CA PHE A 373 23.54 2.98 11.69
C PHE A 373 24.45 1.98 10.95
N TYR A 374 25.15 2.43 9.90
CA TYR A 374 26.25 1.65 9.34
C TYR A 374 27.40 1.50 10.35
N SER A 375 27.99 0.31 10.42
CA SER A 375 29.25 0.10 11.14
C SER A 375 30.40 0.82 10.44
N ALA A 376 31.46 1.13 11.17
CA ALA A 376 32.68 1.72 10.59
C ALA A 376 33.25 0.89 9.43
N SER A 377 33.16 -0.45 9.52
CA SER A 377 33.57 -1.36 8.45
C SER A 377 32.69 -1.27 7.21
N THR A 378 31.36 -1.14 7.37
CA THR A 378 30.44 -0.95 6.24
C THR A 378 30.65 0.41 5.59
N GLN A 379 30.85 1.47 6.37
CA GLN A 379 31.15 2.80 5.84
C GLN A 379 32.45 2.80 5.04
N ALA A 380 33.55 2.33 5.63
CA ALA A 380 34.85 2.28 4.95
C ALA A 380 34.81 1.44 3.67
N TRP A 381 34.09 0.30 3.69
CA TRP A 381 33.91 -0.52 2.50
C TRP A 381 33.12 0.21 1.42
N LEU A 382 32.01 0.88 1.77
CA LEU A 382 31.22 1.66 0.83
C LEU A 382 32.03 2.79 0.20
N GLU A 383 32.79 3.55 0.99
CA GLU A 383 33.66 4.61 0.48
C GLU A 383 34.74 4.04 -0.45
N GLN A 384 35.33 2.89 -0.13
CA GLN A 384 36.33 2.24 -0.96
C GLN A 384 35.78 1.79 -2.33
N VAL A 385 34.61 1.15 -2.36
CA VAL A 385 34.05 0.57 -3.60
C VAL A 385 33.28 1.58 -4.44
N SER A 386 32.69 2.60 -3.80
CA SER A 386 31.94 3.65 -4.51
C SER A 386 32.80 4.86 -4.86
N GLY A 387 33.88 5.12 -4.13
CA GLY A 387 34.65 6.36 -4.25
C GLY A 387 33.94 7.60 -3.68
N GLU A 388 32.77 7.43 -3.05
CA GLU A 388 32.01 8.50 -2.39
C GLU A 388 32.51 8.69 -0.95
N SER A 389 32.42 9.90 -0.39
CA SER A 389 32.68 10.13 1.04
C SER A 389 31.37 10.24 1.83
N LEU A 390 31.26 9.47 2.90
CA LEU A 390 30.11 9.48 3.81
C LEU A 390 30.28 10.47 4.98
N ALA A 391 31.38 11.23 5.04
CA ALA A 391 31.66 12.13 6.15
C ALA A 391 30.57 13.20 6.37
N ALA A 392 29.89 13.64 5.31
CA ALA A 392 28.82 14.64 5.35
C ALA A 392 27.40 14.03 5.27
N SER A 393 27.25 12.73 5.51
CA SER A 393 26.00 11.99 5.25
C SER A 393 24.90 12.13 6.31
N GLU A 394 25.18 12.84 7.42
CA GLU A 394 24.30 12.94 8.60
C GLU A 394 23.89 11.57 9.20
N LEU A 395 24.58 10.49 8.83
CA LEU A 395 24.29 9.15 9.35
C LEU A 395 24.82 8.97 10.77
N ASN A 396 24.03 8.34 11.62
CA ASN A 396 24.46 7.90 12.93
C ASN A 396 25.39 6.68 12.81
N SER A 397 26.43 6.64 13.64
CA SER A 397 27.30 5.47 13.75
C SER A 397 26.55 4.30 14.39
N GLY A 398 26.65 3.12 13.78
CA GLY A 398 26.02 1.90 14.28
C GLY A 398 27.00 0.78 14.58
N ASP A 399 26.42 -0.34 14.99
CA ASP A 399 27.10 -1.60 15.27
C ASP A 399 26.46 -2.71 14.45
N ALA A 400 27.27 -3.55 13.79
CA ALA A 400 26.78 -4.58 12.87
C ALA A 400 26.03 -5.72 13.58
N VAL A 401 26.27 -5.95 14.87
CA VAL A 401 25.59 -6.98 15.67
C VAL A 401 24.25 -6.46 16.16
N ARG A 402 24.18 -5.20 16.60
CA ARG A 402 22.94 -4.56 17.06
C ARG A 402 22.03 -4.17 15.90
N HIS A 403 22.61 -3.72 14.78
CA HIS A 403 21.88 -3.23 13.61
C HIS A 403 22.26 -4.02 12.34
N PRO A 404 22.02 -5.34 12.30
CA PRO A 404 22.38 -6.17 11.14
C PRO A 404 21.60 -5.75 9.89
N LEU A 405 20.33 -5.35 10.03
CA LEU A 405 19.51 -4.83 8.94
C LEU A 405 20.06 -3.52 8.38
N ALA A 406 20.44 -2.58 9.24
CA ALA A 406 20.99 -1.31 8.82
C ALA A 406 22.19 -1.51 7.87
N GLN A 407 22.97 -2.58 8.04
CA GLN A 407 24.10 -2.87 7.15
C GLN A 407 23.70 -3.27 5.72
N GLN A 408 22.41 -3.44 5.43
CA GLN A 408 21.87 -3.87 4.14
C GLN A 408 20.69 -3.01 3.66
N VAL A 409 20.40 -1.90 4.33
CA VAL A 409 19.33 -0.96 3.98
C VAL A 409 19.95 0.34 3.48
N VAL A 410 19.53 0.81 2.30
CA VAL A 410 19.90 2.14 1.80
C VAL A 410 18.64 2.97 1.55
N MET A 411 18.64 4.19 2.07
CA MET A 411 17.59 5.18 1.79
C MET A 411 18.06 6.16 0.71
N LEU A 412 17.36 6.21 -0.42
CA LEU A 412 17.55 7.21 -1.47
C LEU A 412 16.95 8.54 -1.02
N ARG A 413 17.79 9.56 -0.85
CA ARG A 413 17.40 10.84 -0.22
C ARG A 413 16.98 11.93 -1.22
N HIS A 414 17.51 11.91 -2.44
CA HIS A 414 17.27 12.97 -3.42
C HIS A 414 16.22 12.55 -4.45
N SER A 415 15.14 13.32 -4.54
CA SER A 415 14.12 13.19 -5.58
C SER A 415 14.52 14.00 -6.81
N ARG A 416 14.50 13.36 -7.98
CA ARG A 416 14.66 14.03 -9.28
C ARG A 416 13.33 14.53 -9.87
N ARG A 417 12.19 13.99 -9.40
CA ARG A 417 10.85 14.38 -9.85
C ARG A 417 10.46 15.74 -9.28
N PHE A 418 10.63 15.90 -7.98
CA PHE A 418 10.38 17.13 -7.25
C PHE A 418 11.74 17.72 -6.88
N GLY A 419 12.15 18.77 -7.60
CA GLY A 419 13.37 19.53 -7.26
C GLY A 419 13.23 20.26 -5.92
N GLU A 420 14.31 20.84 -5.41
CA GLU A 420 14.30 21.56 -4.13
C GLU A 420 13.28 22.72 -4.08
N GLY A 421 12.93 23.28 -5.24
CA GLY A 421 11.92 24.32 -5.41
C GLY A 421 10.47 23.84 -5.61
N SER A 422 10.19 22.53 -5.61
CA SER A 422 8.81 22.03 -5.74
C SER A 422 8.07 22.08 -4.40
N GLY A 423 6.88 22.68 -4.40
CA GLY A 423 6.01 22.74 -3.24
C GLY A 423 5.52 21.34 -2.83
N ILE A 424 5.30 20.44 -3.80
CA ILE A 424 4.85 19.06 -3.55
C ILE A 424 5.90 18.32 -2.71
N GLY A 425 7.17 18.40 -3.11
CA GLY A 425 8.28 17.75 -2.40
C GLY A 425 8.52 18.34 -1.01
N GLN A 426 8.36 19.65 -0.84
CA GLN A 426 8.44 20.29 0.48
C GLN A 426 7.26 19.90 1.38
N LEU A 427 6.03 19.94 0.87
CA LEU A 427 4.84 19.55 1.61
C LEU A 427 4.91 18.08 2.07
N ALA A 428 5.31 17.18 1.16
CA ALA A 428 5.47 15.76 1.48
C ALA A 428 6.50 15.52 2.62
N ARG A 429 7.63 16.24 2.60
CA ARG A 429 8.64 16.19 3.67
C ARG A 429 8.10 16.69 5.00
N LEU A 430 7.38 17.82 5.01
CA LEU A 430 6.79 18.38 6.22
C LEU A 430 5.74 17.44 6.82
N VAL A 431 4.91 16.80 5.97
CA VAL A 431 3.94 15.78 6.41
C VAL A 431 4.65 14.57 7.02
N ASN A 432 5.71 14.06 6.39
CA ASN A 432 6.46 12.91 6.93
C ASN A 432 7.09 13.20 8.29
N ARG A 433 7.62 14.41 8.47
CA ARG A 433 8.17 14.91 9.74
C ARG A 433 7.10 15.31 10.77
N GLN A 434 5.82 15.18 10.44
CA GLN A 434 4.67 15.54 11.29
C GLN A 434 4.65 17.03 11.69
N LEU A 435 5.25 17.88 10.86
CA LEU A 435 5.34 19.33 11.01
C LEU A 435 4.08 20.00 10.44
N ALA A 436 2.93 19.72 11.09
CA ALA A 436 1.62 20.17 10.64
C ALA A 436 1.48 21.71 10.50
N PRO A 437 1.99 22.55 11.44
CA PRO A 437 1.91 24.01 11.31
C PRO A 437 2.68 24.53 10.09
N GLU A 438 3.89 24.02 9.85
CA GLU A 438 4.72 24.40 8.71
C GLU A 438 4.08 23.95 7.38
N ALA A 439 3.53 22.72 7.35
CA ALA A 439 2.82 22.21 6.18
C ALA A 439 1.61 23.08 5.83
N ARG A 440 0.83 23.51 6.83
CA ARG A 440 -0.28 24.44 6.62
C ARG A 440 0.19 25.82 6.17
N ALA A 441 1.29 26.33 6.74
CA ALA A 441 1.85 27.61 6.34
C ALA A 441 2.26 27.59 4.86
N LEU A 442 2.87 26.50 4.38
CA LEU A 442 3.21 26.30 2.98
C LEU A 442 1.96 26.36 2.07
N LEU A 443 0.91 25.63 2.43
CA LEU A 443 -0.37 25.63 1.72
C LEU A 443 -1.05 27.00 1.67
N ARG A 444 -0.91 27.81 2.73
CA ARG A 444 -1.53 29.14 2.84
C ARG A 444 -0.76 30.23 2.13
N LYS A 445 0.58 30.18 2.15
CA LYS A 445 1.42 31.17 1.47
C LYS A 445 1.16 31.14 -0.03
N GLY A 446 1.02 29.94 -0.61
CA GLY A 446 0.78 29.79 -2.03
C GLY A 446 1.94 30.27 -2.90
N ASP A 447 3.15 30.31 -2.34
CA ASP A 447 4.38 30.75 -3.03
C ASP A 447 4.78 29.77 -4.16
N PHE A 448 4.21 28.56 -4.15
CA PHE A 448 4.50 27.50 -5.09
C PHE A 448 3.40 27.39 -6.16
N GLY A 449 3.81 27.30 -7.42
CA GLY A 449 2.90 27.11 -8.56
C GLY A 449 2.36 25.68 -8.73
N ASP A 450 2.79 24.73 -7.90
CA ASP A 450 2.46 23.30 -7.98
C ASP A 450 1.63 22.78 -6.79
N VAL A 451 1.34 23.62 -5.79
CA VAL A 451 0.57 23.23 -4.58
C VAL A 451 -0.53 24.24 -4.28
N PHE A 452 -1.75 23.74 -4.14
CA PHE A 452 -2.94 24.56 -3.93
C PHE A 452 -3.78 24.03 -2.78
N SER A 453 -4.51 24.94 -2.12
CA SER A 453 -5.44 24.63 -1.04
C SER A 453 -6.81 25.21 -1.36
N LEU A 454 -7.84 24.40 -1.21
CA LEU A 454 -9.23 24.77 -1.48
C LEU A 454 -10.10 24.49 -0.24
N SER A 455 -10.43 25.55 0.48
CA SER A 455 -11.41 25.49 1.57
C SER A 455 -12.82 25.68 1.03
N LEU A 456 -13.69 24.70 1.32
CA LEU A 456 -15.09 24.72 0.93
C LEU A 456 -15.94 25.30 2.04
N SER A 457 -16.98 26.03 1.66
CA SER A 457 -17.90 26.69 2.60
C SER A 457 -19.04 25.76 3.04
N ASN A 458 -19.38 24.79 2.19
CA ASN A 458 -20.40 23.75 2.42
C ASN A 458 -20.24 22.60 1.41
N GLU A 459 -21.05 21.55 1.58
CA GLU A 459 -21.05 20.38 0.69
C GLU A 459 -21.37 20.70 -0.78
N GLN A 460 -22.07 21.78 -1.08
CA GLN A 460 -22.48 22.15 -2.45
C GLN A 460 -21.64 23.29 -3.05
N ASP A 461 -20.48 23.59 -2.46
CA ASP A 461 -19.65 24.72 -2.88
C ASP A 461 -19.16 24.53 -4.32
N ARG A 462 -19.52 25.48 -5.20
CA ARG A 462 -19.21 25.46 -6.65
C ARG A 462 -17.72 25.52 -6.93
N LYS A 463 -16.89 25.88 -5.96
CA LYS A 463 -15.42 25.86 -6.10
C LYS A 463 -14.91 24.45 -6.45
N LEU A 464 -15.45 23.40 -5.81
CA LEU A 464 -15.07 22.02 -6.14
C LEU A 464 -15.57 21.64 -7.53
N ASP A 465 -16.79 22.03 -7.90
CA ASP A 465 -17.33 21.75 -9.23
C ASP A 465 -16.46 22.35 -10.33
N ARG A 466 -15.97 23.58 -10.12
CA ARG A 466 -15.04 24.26 -11.03
C ARG A 466 -13.69 23.55 -11.13
N LEU A 467 -13.11 23.14 -10.00
CA LEU A 467 -11.86 22.37 -9.97
C LEU A 467 -11.99 21.05 -10.74
N VAL A 468 -13.11 20.35 -10.56
CA VAL A 468 -13.38 19.08 -11.24
C VAL A 468 -13.58 19.26 -12.74
N LEU A 469 -14.27 20.32 -13.15
CA LEU A 469 -14.54 20.60 -14.56
C LEU A 469 -13.29 21.07 -15.29
N ASP A 470 -12.72 22.17 -14.80
CA ASP A 470 -11.75 22.98 -15.54
C ASP A 470 -10.35 22.94 -14.89
N GLY A 471 -10.20 22.25 -13.76
CA GLY A 471 -8.94 22.18 -13.03
C GLY A 471 -8.57 23.52 -12.41
N LEU A 472 -7.28 23.85 -12.46
CA LEU A 472 -6.74 25.14 -12.05
C LEU A 472 -6.42 26.03 -13.25
N ASN A 473 -6.85 25.64 -14.46
CA ASN A 473 -6.64 26.39 -15.68
C ASN A 473 -7.29 27.78 -15.58
N ARG A 474 -6.46 28.81 -15.39
CA ARG A 474 -6.83 30.22 -15.51
C ARG A 474 -6.11 30.74 -16.75
N ASP A 475 -6.87 31.22 -17.73
CA ASP A 475 -6.35 31.89 -18.92
C ASP A 475 -5.46 31.03 -19.85
N GLY A 476 -5.66 29.70 -19.88
CA GLY A 476 -4.93 28.79 -20.76
C GLY A 476 -3.57 28.35 -20.21
N GLN A 477 -3.25 28.72 -18.97
CA GLN A 477 -2.07 28.28 -18.24
C GLN A 477 -2.53 27.62 -16.93
N GLY A 478 -2.35 26.30 -16.81
CA GLY A 478 -2.67 25.54 -15.60
C GLY A 478 -2.96 24.08 -15.88
N THR A 479 -3.27 23.33 -14.82
CA THR A 479 -3.67 21.92 -14.95
C THR A 479 -5.15 21.80 -15.26
N GLU A 480 -5.48 20.92 -16.20
CA GLU A 480 -6.83 20.68 -16.69
C GLU A 480 -7.65 19.80 -15.74
N GLY A 481 -8.97 19.96 -15.76
CA GLY A 481 -9.93 19.07 -15.10
C GLY A 481 -10.43 17.96 -16.02
N TYR A 482 -11.58 17.37 -15.67
CA TYR A 482 -12.19 16.30 -16.47
C TYR A 482 -12.76 16.77 -17.82
N ARG A 483 -12.90 18.07 -18.07
CA ARG A 483 -13.35 18.57 -19.38
C ARG A 483 -12.39 18.19 -20.50
N GLU A 484 -11.09 18.25 -20.26
CA GLU A 484 -10.06 18.04 -21.27
C GLU A 484 -10.16 16.63 -21.90
N TYR A 485 -10.21 15.57 -21.09
CA TYR A 485 -10.28 14.21 -21.66
C TYR A 485 -11.57 13.97 -22.45
N LEU A 486 -12.69 14.59 -22.04
CA LEU A 486 -13.97 14.53 -22.76
C LEU A 486 -13.91 15.34 -24.06
N GLN A 487 -13.17 16.45 -24.09
CA GLN A 487 -12.90 17.19 -25.32
C GLN A 487 -12.01 16.38 -26.27
N VAL A 488 -11.00 15.66 -25.76
CA VAL A 488 -10.17 14.75 -26.57
C VAL A 488 -11.03 13.66 -27.22
N ILE A 489 -12.01 13.09 -26.51
CA ILE A 489 -12.96 12.12 -27.09
C ILE A 489 -13.68 12.73 -28.29
N ARG A 490 -14.14 13.98 -28.21
CA ARG A 490 -14.94 14.64 -29.25
C ARG A 490 -14.11 15.15 -30.43
N GLN A 491 -13.00 15.83 -30.14
CA GLN A 491 -12.20 16.55 -31.15
C GLN A 491 -11.27 15.63 -31.94
N HIS A 492 -10.78 14.56 -31.33
CA HIS A 492 -9.79 13.67 -31.93
C HIS A 492 -10.38 12.34 -32.39
N ARG A 493 -11.71 12.22 -32.43
CA ARG A 493 -12.39 11.00 -32.86
C ARG A 493 -12.03 10.68 -34.31
N PRO A 494 -11.58 9.45 -34.61
CA PRO A 494 -11.39 9.00 -35.98
C PRO A 494 -12.69 9.05 -36.79
N SER A 495 -12.57 9.22 -38.11
CA SER A 495 -13.74 9.24 -39.00
C SER A 495 -14.52 7.93 -38.88
N SER A 496 -15.85 8.02 -38.81
CA SER A 496 -16.75 6.85 -38.79
C SER A 496 -16.70 6.01 -40.07
N ARG A 497 -16.04 6.50 -41.12
CA ARG A 497 -15.80 5.77 -42.38
C ARG A 497 -14.64 4.78 -42.29
N LEU A 498 -13.79 4.89 -41.27
CA LEU A 498 -12.69 3.95 -41.05
C LEU A 498 -13.24 2.62 -40.54
N ALA A 499 -12.60 1.53 -40.94
CA ALA A 499 -12.92 0.20 -40.42
C ALA A 499 -12.68 0.13 -38.90
N ALA A 500 -13.41 -0.74 -38.21
CA ALA A 500 -13.36 -0.85 -36.76
C ALA A 500 -12.00 -1.36 -36.23
N ASP A 501 -11.20 -1.99 -37.07
CA ASP A 501 -9.86 -2.51 -36.79
C ASP A 501 -8.74 -1.53 -37.18
N ASP A 502 -9.07 -0.32 -37.67
CA ASP A 502 -8.08 0.68 -38.04
C ASP A 502 -7.21 1.08 -36.81
N PRO A 503 -5.86 1.11 -36.94
CA PRO A 503 -4.96 1.49 -35.85
C PRO A 503 -5.24 2.87 -35.23
N GLN A 504 -5.88 3.78 -35.97
CA GLN A 504 -6.26 5.10 -35.46
C GLN A 504 -7.23 5.03 -34.27
N TRP A 505 -8.10 4.02 -34.20
CA TRP A 505 -8.98 3.81 -33.05
C TRP A 505 -8.18 3.49 -31.78
N ASN A 506 -7.14 2.67 -31.91
CA ASN A 506 -6.23 2.36 -30.79
C ASN A 506 -5.44 3.60 -30.36
N ALA A 507 -4.89 4.37 -31.30
CA ALA A 507 -4.12 5.57 -30.99
C ALA A 507 -4.99 6.66 -30.32
N TRP A 508 -6.22 6.84 -30.79
CA TRP A 508 -7.19 7.75 -30.18
C TRP A 508 -7.57 7.30 -28.77
N ALA A 509 -7.91 6.03 -28.57
CA ALA A 509 -8.27 5.50 -27.25
C ALA A 509 -7.10 5.62 -26.25
N LEU A 510 -5.85 5.38 -26.67
CA LEU A 510 -4.67 5.66 -25.84
C LEU A 510 -4.57 7.12 -25.46
N ARG A 511 -4.76 8.05 -26.40
CA ARG A 511 -4.74 9.49 -26.12
C ARG A 511 -5.81 9.88 -25.10
N VAL A 512 -7.01 9.29 -25.19
CA VAL A 512 -8.09 9.53 -24.21
C VAL A 512 -7.70 9.01 -22.83
N LEU A 513 -7.16 7.79 -22.74
CA LEU A 513 -6.68 7.22 -21.47
C LEU A 513 -5.59 8.09 -20.82
N GLN A 514 -4.62 8.54 -21.63
CA GLN A 514 -3.56 9.46 -21.18
C GLN A 514 -4.10 10.82 -20.73
N ALA A 515 -5.10 11.36 -21.43
CA ALA A 515 -5.75 12.60 -21.04
C ALA A 515 -6.53 12.46 -19.73
N PHE A 516 -7.14 11.30 -19.47
CA PHE A 516 -7.81 11.02 -18.20
C PHE A 516 -6.82 10.94 -17.03
N GLU A 517 -5.62 10.40 -17.23
CA GLU A 517 -4.57 10.36 -16.18
C GLU A 517 -4.02 11.75 -15.81
N ARG A 518 -4.40 12.82 -16.52
CA ARG A 518 -3.96 14.18 -16.19
C ARG A 518 -4.62 14.74 -14.93
N PHE A 519 -5.81 14.28 -14.55
CA PHE A 519 -6.53 14.76 -13.37
C PHE A 519 -7.20 13.63 -12.61
N GLN A 520 -6.94 13.53 -11.30
CA GLN A 520 -7.55 12.54 -10.45
C GLN A 520 -8.00 13.11 -9.10
N LEU A 521 -9.26 12.85 -8.73
CA LEU A 521 -9.73 13.03 -7.36
C LEU A 521 -9.38 11.82 -6.50
N LEU A 522 -8.74 12.09 -5.36
CA LEU A 522 -8.48 11.12 -4.31
C LEU A 522 -9.26 11.48 -3.06
N CYS A 523 -9.75 10.46 -2.35
CA CYS A 523 -10.40 10.64 -1.06
C CYS A 523 -9.93 9.60 -0.04
N ALA A 524 -10.13 9.88 1.25
CA ALA A 524 -9.76 8.95 2.31
C ALA A 524 -10.81 7.84 2.50
N VAL A 525 -12.10 8.19 2.40
CA VAL A 525 -13.23 7.32 2.75
C VAL A 525 -14.00 6.85 1.52
N ARG A 526 -14.71 5.72 1.63
CA ARG A 526 -15.54 5.18 0.54
C ARG A 526 -16.96 5.76 0.50
N LYS A 527 -17.60 5.82 1.67
CA LYS A 527 -18.99 6.27 1.83
C LYS A 527 -19.08 7.74 2.23
N GLY A 528 -20.28 8.29 2.15
CA GLY A 528 -20.57 9.67 2.55
C GLY A 528 -20.33 10.69 1.42
N PRO A 529 -20.67 11.98 1.67
CA PRO A 529 -20.60 13.03 0.66
C PRO A 529 -19.18 13.31 0.15
N TRP A 530 -18.18 13.12 1.03
CA TRP A 530 -16.74 13.30 0.73
C TRP A 530 -16.03 11.99 0.39
N GLY A 531 -16.77 10.89 0.30
CA GLY A 531 -16.24 9.58 -0.10
C GLY A 531 -16.35 9.32 -1.60
N VAL A 532 -15.80 8.18 -2.02
CA VAL A 532 -15.84 7.71 -3.43
C VAL A 532 -17.25 7.76 -4.01
N GLU A 533 -18.25 7.24 -3.29
CA GLU A 533 -19.64 7.18 -3.76
C GLU A 533 -20.22 8.59 -3.99
N GLY A 534 -20.13 9.46 -2.98
CA GLY A 534 -20.65 10.84 -3.04
C GLY A 534 -19.94 11.70 -4.07
N LEU A 535 -18.61 11.60 -4.15
CA LEU A 535 -17.81 12.37 -5.11
C LEU A 535 -18.09 11.91 -6.55
N ASN A 536 -18.15 10.60 -6.83
CA ASN A 536 -18.48 10.12 -8.17
C ASN A 536 -19.86 10.60 -8.64
N GLN A 537 -20.87 10.56 -7.76
CA GLN A 537 -22.20 11.08 -8.06
C GLN A 537 -22.19 12.60 -8.30
N ARG A 538 -21.42 13.34 -7.51
CA ARG A 538 -21.26 14.80 -7.68
C ARG A 538 -20.60 15.12 -9.02
N VAL A 539 -19.47 14.48 -9.34
CA VAL A 539 -18.76 14.67 -10.62
C VAL A 539 -19.68 14.34 -11.80
N GLY A 540 -20.40 13.22 -11.75
CA GLY A 540 -21.37 12.85 -12.79
C GLY A 540 -22.44 13.93 -13.03
N ARG A 541 -23.04 14.47 -11.95
CA ARG A 541 -24.01 15.57 -12.05
C ARG A 541 -23.41 16.84 -12.65
N VAL A 542 -22.19 17.19 -12.26
CA VAL A 542 -21.49 18.38 -12.74
C VAL A 542 -21.18 18.27 -14.24
N LEU A 543 -20.65 17.13 -14.69
CA LEU A 543 -20.35 16.86 -16.09
C LEU A 543 -21.62 16.79 -16.96
N SER A 544 -22.70 16.21 -16.44
CA SER A 544 -23.99 16.15 -17.14
C SER A 544 -24.62 17.54 -17.30
N LYS A 545 -24.63 18.37 -16.25
CA LYS A 545 -25.09 19.77 -16.33
C LYS A 545 -24.29 20.61 -17.33
N ALA A 546 -23.01 20.31 -17.50
CA ALA A 546 -22.15 20.95 -18.49
C ALA A 546 -22.35 20.42 -19.92
N GLY A 547 -23.26 19.46 -20.15
CA GLY A 547 -23.51 18.85 -21.46
C GLY A 547 -22.33 18.00 -21.96
N LEU A 548 -21.46 17.53 -21.06
CA LEU A 548 -20.28 16.75 -21.42
C LEU A 548 -20.56 15.25 -21.48
N ILE A 549 -21.50 14.75 -20.66
CA ILE A 549 -21.89 13.33 -20.59
C ILE A 549 -23.41 13.14 -20.51
N GLU A 550 -23.87 11.94 -20.87
CA GLU A 550 -25.26 11.48 -20.74
C GLU A 550 -25.47 10.84 -19.36
N GLY A 551 -25.74 11.66 -18.34
CA GLY A 551 -25.72 11.25 -16.93
C GLY A 551 -26.83 10.27 -16.48
N ASP A 552 -27.90 10.11 -17.26
CA ASP A 552 -29.05 9.28 -16.89
C ASP A 552 -28.88 7.79 -17.25
N LEU A 553 -27.86 7.46 -18.05
CA LEU A 553 -27.60 6.09 -18.49
C LEU A 553 -26.59 5.39 -17.57
N PRO A 554 -26.76 4.08 -17.29
CA PRO A 554 -25.76 3.31 -16.57
C PRO A 554 -24.45 3.24 -17.36
N TRP A 555 -24.51 3.12 -18.69
CA TRP A 555 -23.35 3.17 -19.57
C TRP A 555 -23.50 4.33 -20.55
N TYR A 556 -22.51 5.21 -20.55
CA TYR A 556 -22.43 6.38 -21.43
C TYR A 556 -20.99 6.55 -21.93
N GLU A 557 -20.83 7.26 -23.04
CA GLU A 557 -19.51 7.54 -23.60
C GLU A 557 -18.71 8.50 -22.71
N GLY A 558 -17.45 8.16 -22.46
CA GLY A 558 -16.56 8.90 -21.57
C GLY A 558 -16.64 8.46 -20.11
N ARG A 559 -17.48 7.47 -19.75
CA ARG A 559 -17.52 6.90 -18.39
C ARG A 559 -16.19 6.21 -18.07
N PRO A 560 -15.43 6.65 -17.05
CA PRO A 560 -14.28 5.92 -16.56
C PRO A 560 -14.74 4.82 -15.61
N VAL A 561 -14.17 3.62 -15.76
CA VAL A 561 -14.46 2.46 -14.92
C VAL A 561 -13.18 1.85 -14.35
N LEU A 562 -13.25 1.38 -13.10
CA LEU A 562 -12.19 0.68 -12.40
C LEU A 562 -12.59 -0.78 -12.20
N MET A 563 -11.68 -1.70 -12.54
CA MET A 563 -11.84 -3.11 -12.21
C MET A 563 -11.70 -3.33 -10.70
N THR A 564 -12.71 -3.93 -10.06
CA THR A 564 -12.69 -4.20 -8.61
C THR A 564 -12.12 -5.58 -8.25
N ARG A 565 -12.07 -6.50 -9.22
CA ARG A 565 -11.46 -7.84 -9.12
C ARG A 565 -10.68 -8.20 -10.38
N ASN A 566 -9.77 -9.16 -10.24
CA ASN A 566 -9.01 -9.70 -11.37
C ASN A 566 -9.92 -10.55 -12.26
N ASP A 567 -9.89 -10.31 -13.57
CA ASP A 567 -10.51 -11.16 -14.58
C ASP A 567 -9.41 -11.72 -15.49
N TYR A 568 -9.04 -12.98 -15.24
CA TYR A 568 -7.99 -13.65 -16.00
C TYR A 568 -8.41 -14.00 -17.43
N GLY A 569 -9.70 -14.19 -17.70
CA GLY A 569 -10.20 -14.50 -19.04
C GLY A 569 -10.09 -13.29 -19.97
N LEU A 570 -10.37 -12.11 -19.43
CA LEU A 570 -10.18 -10.84 -20.14
C LEU A 570 -8.76 -10.28 -20.00
N GLY A 571 -7.92 -10.87 -19.15
CA GLY A 571 -6.56 -10.40 -18.86
C GLY A 571 -6.53 -9.01 -18.22
N LEU A 572 -7.54 -8.68 -17.40
CA LEU A 572 -7.68 -7.42 -16.67
C LEU A 572 -7.45 -7.65 -15.19
N MET A 573 -6.85 -6.68 -14.51
CA MET A 573 -6.47 -6.77 -13.10
C MET A 573 -7.27 -5.78 -12.25
N ASN A 574 -7.43 -6.09 -10.96
CA ASN A 574 -7.98 -5.16 -9.99
C ASN A 574 -7.15 -3.87 -9.95
N GLY A 575 -7.81 -2.73 -10.11
CA GLY A 575 -7.17 -1.42 -10.20
C GLY A 575 -6.90 -0.92 -11.63
N ASP A 576 -7.16 -1.75 -12.65
CA ASP A 576 -7.09 -1.29 -14.04
C ASP A 576 -8.24 -0.33 -14.34
N ILE A 577 -7.91 0.79 -14.98
CA ILE A 577 -8.84 1.84 -15.37
C ILE A 577 -9.11 1.69 -16.87
N GLY A 578 -10.39 1.71 -17.24
CA GLY A 578 -10.83 1.76 -18.62
C GLY A 578 -11.82 2.90 -18.86
N ILE A 579 -11.99 3.29 -20.11
CA ILE A 579 -12.93 4.36 -20.50
C ILE A 579 -13.91 3.82 -21.54
N ALA A 580 -15.20 4.01 -21.32
CA ALA A 580 -16.24 3.66 -22.29
C ALA A 580 -16.18 4.60 -23.51
N LEU A 581 -15.97 4.05 -24.70
CA LEU A 581 -15.87 4.78 -25.97
C LEU A 581 -16.85 4.19 -26.98
N ARG A 582 -17.44 5.02 -27.85
CA ARG A 582 -18.24 4.54 -28.98
C ARG A 582 -17.32 4.22 -30.15
N LEU A 583 -17.34 2.98 -30.62
CA LEU A 583 -16.64 2.53 -31.82
C LEU A 583 -17.64 2.22 -32.94
N PRO A 584 -17.24 2.35 -34.21
CA PRO A 584 -18.09 1.96 -35.33
C PRO A 584 -18.43 0.47 -35.22
N ASP A 585 -19.68 0.15 -35.50
CA ASP A 585 -20.17 -1.22 -35.50
C ASP A 585 -21.04 -1.44 -36.74
N ALA A 586 -20.86 -2.57 -37.42
CA ALA A 586 -21.59 -2.86 -38.66
C ALA A 586 -23.11 -2.99 -38.45
N GLN A 587 -23.55 -3.28 -37.22
CA GLN A 587 -24.96 -3.48 -36.87
C GLN A 587 -25.60 -2.25 -36.21
N SER A 588 -24.80 -1.24 -35.84
CA SER A 588 -25.29 -0.04 -35.15
C SER A 588 -24.73 1.24 -35.80
N PRO A 589 -25.57 2.01 -36.52
CA PRO A 589 -25.16 3.27 -37.16
C PRO A 589 -24.60 4.31 -36.17
N ASP A 590 -25.07 4.28 -34.92
CA ASP A 590 -24.65 5.19 -33.84
C ASP A 590 -23.39 4.71 -33.10
N GLY A 591 -22.83 3.56 -33.51
CA GLY A 591 -21.68 2.92 -32.90
C GLY A 591 -22.01 2.17 -31.61
N LEU A 592 -21.16 1.19 -31.27
CA LEU A 592 -21.30 0.36 -30.08
C LEU A 592 -20.35 0.82 -28.98
N LEU A 593 -20.84 0.88 -27.74
CA LEU A 593 -20.00 1.17 -26.59
C LEU A 593 -19.06 0.00 -26.29
N ARG A 594 -17.75 0.30 -26.21
CA ARG A 594 -16.73 -0.62 -25.70
C ARG A 594 -15.84 0.12 -24.71
N VAL A 595 -15.41 -0.58 -23.67
CA VAL A 595 -14.47 -0.05 -22.69
C VAL A 595 -13.05 -0.31 -23.17
N ALA A 596 -12.31 0.77 -23.35
CA ALA A 596 -10.90 0.77 -23.70
C ALA A 596 -10.05 0.60 -22.44
N PHE A 597 -9.26 -0.46 -22.37
CA PHE A 597 -8.24 -0.68 -21.33
C PHE A 597 -6.84 -0.66 -21.96
N PRO A 598 -5.82 -0.07 -21.30
CA PRO A 598 -4.45 -0.17 -21.76
C PRO A 598 -3.98 -1.64 -21.76
N ARG A 599 -3.20 -2.03 -22.78
CA ARG A 599 -2.54 -3.34 -22.79
C ARG A 599 -1.27 -3.30 -21.96
N ASN A 600 -1.19 -4.20 -20.98
CA ASN A 600 -0.08 -4.35 -20.06
C ASN A 600 0.89 -5.49 -20.43
N ASP A 601 0.87 -5.94 -21.69
CA ASP A 601 1.64 -7.09 -22.21
C ASP A 601 2.96 -6.69 -22.90
N GLY A 602 3.38 -5.44 -22.74
CA GLY A 602 4.61 -4.90 -23.36
C GLY A 602 4.50 -4.63 -24.86
N ARG A 603 3.38 -4.99 -25.52
CA ARG A 603 3.16 -4.74 -26.97
C ARG A 603 2.50 -3.38 -27.24
N GLY A 604 2.09 -2.67 -26.20
CA GLY A 604 1.37 -1.40 -26.29
C GLY A 604 -0.04 -1.55 -26.88
N GLY A 605 -0.78 -0.44 -26.90
CA GLY A 605 -2.13 -0.39 -27.47
C GLY A 605 -3.25 -0.56 -26.44
N VAL A 606 -4.48 -0.76 -26.96
CA VAL A 606 -5.72 -0.83 -26.18
C VAL A 606 -6.39 -2.17 -26.40
N ARG A 607 -7.06 -2.67 -25.37
CA ARG A 607 -8.02 -3.76 -25.44
C ARG A 607 -9.43 -3.18 -25.28
N PHE A 608 -10.28 -3.37 -26.29
CA PHE A 608 -11.69 -3.00 -26.22
C PHE A 608 -12.54 -4.17 -25.72
N VAL A 609 -13.31 -3.94 -24.67
CA VAL A 609 -14.17 -4.95 -24.04
C VAL A 609 -15.62 -4.47 -24.04
N LEU A 610 -16.57 -5.37 -24.29
CA LEU A 610 -17.99 -5.02 -24.21
C LEU A 610 -18.40 -4.78 -22.75
N PRO A 611 -19.20 -3.72 -22.46
CA PRO A 611 -19.73 -3.46 -21.12
C PRO A 611 -20.40 -4.68 -20.45
N SER A 612 -21.12 -5.50 -21.23
CA SER A 612 -21.81 -6.70 -20.74
C SER A 612 -20.89 -7.83 -20.27
N ARG A 613 -19.58 -7.77 -20.58
CA ARG A 613 -18.58 -8.71 -20.06
C ARG A 613 -17.93 -8.23 -18.76
N LEU A 614 -18.21 -7.00 -18.34
CA LEU A 614 -17.63 -6.38 -17.17
C LEU A 614 -18.62 -6.46 -16.00
N ASN A 615 -18.58 -7.55 -15.25
CA ASN A 615 -19.50 -7.78 -14.13
C ASN A 615 -19.10 -7.04 -12.84
N GLU A 616 -17.81 -6.69 -12.70
CA GLU A 616 -17.22 -6.16 -11.47
C GLU A 616 -16.44 -4.87 -11.73
N VAL A 617 -17.18 -3.82 -12.08
CA VAL A 617 -16.64 -2.49 -12.37
C VAL A 617 -17.38 -1.38 -11.65
N GLU A 618 -16.63 -0.38 -11.20
CA GLU A 618 -17.16 0.82 -10.54
C GLU A 618 -16.75 2.08 -11.33
N THR A 619 -17.56 3.14 -11.26
CA THR A 619 -17.18 4.44 -11.83
C THR A 619 -16.01 5.04 -11.05
N VAL A 620 -15.04 5.64 -11.73
CA VAL A 620 -13.79 6.10 -11.10
C VAL A 620 -13.40 7.55 -11.42
N TYR A 621 -14.31 8.49 -11.26
CA TYR A 621 -13.93 9.90 -11.18
C TYR A 621 -13.21 10.21 -9.87
N ALA A 622 -13.65 9.61 -8.77
CA ALA A 622 -12.95 9.62 -7.49
C ALA A 622 -12.51 8.20 -7.13
N MET A 623 -11.35 8.08 -6.50
CA MET A 623 -10.89 6.81 -5.94
C MET A 623 -10.28 7.03 -4.56
N THR A 624 -10.27 5.99 -3.72
CA THR A 624 -9.57 6.07 -2.44
C THR A 624 -8.06 6.18 -2.65
N VAL A 625 -7.34 6.83 -1.73
CA VAL A 625 -5.86 6.88 -1.74
C VAL A 625 -5.25 5.47 -1.80
N HIS A 626 -5.81 4.49 -1.09
CA HIS A 626 -5.39 3.08 -1.17
C HIS A 626 -5.42 2.52 -2.60
N LYS A 627 -6.53 2.72 -3.32
CA LYS A 627 -6.67 2.26 -4.73
C LYS A 627 -5.77 3.01 -5.71
N SER A 628 -5.26 4.18 -5.32
CA SER A 628 -4.31 4.96 -6.12
C SER A 628 -2.87 4.47 -6.01
N GLN A 629 -2.54 3.55 -5.09
CA GLN A 629 -1.17 3.03 -4.94
C GLN A 629 -0.65 2.41 -6.25
N GLY A 630 0.62 2.65 -6.54
CA GLY A 630 1.23 2.32 -7.84
C GLY A 630 0.71 3.15 -9.02
N SER A 631 -0.23 4.08 -8.79
CA SER A 631 -0.74 5.05 -9.78
C SER A 631 -0.06 6.41 -9.60
N GLU A 632 -0.07 7.25 -10.64
CA GLU A 632 0.45 8.62 -10.60
C GLU A 632 -0.30 9.45 -11.63
N PHE A 633 -0.56 10.71 -11.33
CA PHE A 633 -1.39 11.61 -12.13
C PHE A 633 -0.73 12.99 -12.23
N SER A 634 -0.94 13.72 -13.33
CA SER A 634 -0.35 15.07 -13.46
C SER A 634 -0.88 16.00 -12.36
N HIS A 635 -2.19 16.09 -12.21
CA HIS A 635 -2.85 16.83 -11.14
C HIS A 635 -3.64 15.89 -10.24
N THR A 636 -3.29 15.88 -8.96
CA THR A 636 -4.04 15.13 -7.94
C THR A 636 -4.75 16.09 -6.99
N ALA A 637 -6.05 15.89 -6.80
CA ALA A 637 -6.84 16.62 -5.82
C ALA A 637 -7.27 15.69 -4.67
N LEU A 638 -6.70 15.89 -3.48
CA LEU A 638 -7.01 15.11 -2.28
C LEU A 638 -8.15 15.77 -1.50
N VAL A 639 -9.28 15.09 -1.39
CA VAL A 639 -10.45 15.50 -0.63
C VAL A 639 -10.44 14.84 0.74
N LEU A 640 -10.37 15.67 1.78
CA LEU A 640 -10.53 15.23 3.17
C LEU A 640 -12.01 15.23 3.57
N PRO A 641 -12.45 14.32 4.45
CA PRO A 641 -13.80 14.38 5.03
C PRO A 641 -13.94 15.59 5.97
N ASP A 642 -15.14 15.83 6.45
CA ASP A 642 -15.52 16.90 7.41
C ASP A 642 -15.47 16.46 8.88
N ALA A 643 -15.19 15.18 9.13
CA ALA A 643 -14.94 14.60 10.44
C ALA A 643 -13.63 13.81 10.45
N LEU A 644 -12.97 13.77 11.61
CA LEU A 644 -11.81 12.91 11.81
C LEU A 644 -12.21 11.45 11.74
N ASN A 645 -11.36 10.67 11.09
CA ASN A 645 -11.56 9.24 10.88
C ASN A 645 -10.26 8.50 11.25
N PRO A 646 -10.31 7.31 11.87
CA PRO A 646 -9.11 6.51 12.16
C PRO A 646 -8.22 6.25 10.94
N VAL A 647 -8.79 6.21 9.72
CA VAL A 647 -8.06 6.00 8.46
C VAL A 647 -7.20 7.22 8.09
N LEU A 648 -7.48 8.41 8.62
CA LEU A 648 -6.70 9.61 8.34
C LEU A 648 -5.41 9.65 9.16
N THR A 649 -4.30 9.37 8.48
CA THR A 649 -2.94 9.43 9.03
C THR A 649 -2.00 10.19 8.10
N LYS A 650 -0.79 10.48 8.60
CA LYS A 650 0.28 11.10 7.81
C LYS A 650 0.63 10.27 6.57
N GLU A 651 0.64 8.94 6.67
CA GLU A 651 0.99 8.05 5.55
C GLU A 651 -0.06 8.12 4.43
N LEU A 652 -1.35 8.23 4.78
CA LEU A 652 -2.42 8.41 3.79
C LEU A 652 -2.26 9.76 3.09
N ILE A 653 -2.04 10.84 3.84
CA ILE A 653 -1.85 12.18 3.27
C ILE A 653 -0.60 12.23 2.39
N TYR A 654 0.53 11.74 2.90
CA TYR A 654 1.78 11.65 2.15
C TYR A 654 1.61 10.85 0.85
N THR A 655 0.98 9.67 0.94
CA THR A 655 0.70 8.86 -0.26
C THR A 655 -0.15 9.63 -1.25
N GLY A 656 -1.20 10.33 -0.80
CA GLY A 656 -2.05 11.17 -1.65
C GLY A 656 -1.30 12.34 -2.30
N ILE A 657 -0.43 13.04 -1.57
CA ILE A 657 0.41 14.13 -2.10
C ILE A 657 1.33 13.61 -3.19
N THR A 658 2.03 12.51 -2.91
CA THR A 658 3.04 11.95 -3.83
C THR A 658 2.46 11.24 -5.06
N ARG A 659 1.14 11.11 -5.17
CA ARG A 659 0.48 10.70 -6.41
C ARG A 659 0.50 11.78 -7.49
N ALA A 660 0.63 13.05 -7.10
CA ALA A 660 0.79 14.17 -8.02
C ALA A 660 2.18 14.16 -8.67
N LYS A 661 2.24 14.33 -9.99
CA LYS A 661 3.50 14.57 -10.71
C LYS A 661 3.80 16.05 -10.83
N ASP A 662 2.81 16.84 -11.21
CA ASP A 662 2.97 18.23 -11.63
C ASP A 662 2.23 19.20 -10.72
N CYS A 663 1.06 18.81 -10.19
CA CYS A 663 0.21 19.68 -9.38
C CYS A 663 -0.55 18.91 -8.30
N PHE A 664 -0.62 19.47 -7.10
CA PHE A 664 -1.40 18.95 -5.98
C PHE A 664 -2.41 19.97 -5.48
N SER A 665 -3.64 19.53 -5.20
CA SER A 665 -4.66 20.35 -4.55
C SER A 665 -5.22 19.66 -3.32
N LEU A 666 -5.15 20.31 -2.17
CA LEU A 666 -5.83 19.87 -0.96
C LEU A 666 -7.24 20.48 -0.93
N VAL A 667 -8.27 19.66 -0.82
CA VAL A 667 -9.67 20.09 -0.71
C VAL A 667 -10.18 19.74 0.69
N GLU A 668 -10.61 20.77 1.41
CA GLU A 668 -11.05 20.64 2.81
C GLU A 668 -12.43 21.25 3.01
N PRO A 669 -13.42 20.45 3.46
CA PRO A 669 -14.72 20.97 3.86
C PRO A 669 -14.70 21.61 5.25
N ARG A 670 -13.74 21.24 6.10
CA ARG A 670 -13.56 21.78 7.45
C ARG A 670 -12.08 21.94 7.77
N ALA A 671 -11.71 23.09 8.32
CA ALA A 671 -10.34 23.36 8.75
C ALA A 671 -9.93 22.53 9.97
N GLY A 672 -8.65 22.18 10.06
CA GLY A 672 -8.04 21.45 11.18
C GLY A 672 -7.85 19.95 10.96
N ILE A 673 -8.65 19.34 10.06
CA ILE A 673 -8.60 17.89 9.81
C ILE A 673 -7.28 17.46 9.19
N PHE A 674 -6.74 18.26 8.28
CA PHE A 674 -5.40 18.01 7.71
C PHE A 674 -4.33 18.00 8.81
N GLU A 675 -4.30 18.99 9.69
CA GLU A 675 -3.31 19.09 10.76
C GLU A 675 -3.39 17.91 11.72
N ASP A 676 -4.60 17.53 12.12
CA ASP A 676 -4.85 16.40 13.00
C ASP A 676 -4.43 15.08 12.35
N ALA A 677 -4.71 14.91 11.06
CA ALA A 677 -4.29 13.74 10.29
C ALA A 677 -2.77 13.67 10.12
N VAL A 678 -2.07 14.79 9.92
CA VAL A 678 -0.60 14.85 9.86
C VAL A 678 0.05 14.48 11.20
N ARG A 679 -0.61 14.82 12.33
CA ARG A 679 -0.12 14.44 13.66
C ARG A 679 -0.30 12.95 13.97
N ARG A 680 -1.22 12.26 13.29
CA ARG A 680 -1.47 10.83 13.47
C ARG A 680 -0.54 10.00 12.60
N LYS A 681 0.08 8.99 13.20
CA LYS A 681 0.90 7.99 12.52
C LYS A 681 0.16 6.65 12.54
N VAL A 682 0.24 5.87 11.45
CA VAL A 682 -0.20 4.48 11.49
C VAL A 682 0.63 3.73 12.55
N LYS A 683 -0.02 3.30 13.63
CA LYS A 683 0.56 2.34 14.59
C LYS A 683 0.20 0.94 14.10
N ARG A 684 1.18 0.12 13.67
CA ARG A 684 0.97 -1.33 13.49
C ARG A 684 1.85 -2.06 14.48
N LEU A 685 1.23 -2.90 15.30
CA LEU A 685 1.92 -3.70 16.28
C LEU A 685 2.41 -5.00 15.63
N SER A 686 3.71 -5.21 15.65
CA SER A 686 4.37 -6.43 15.19
C SER A 686 5.46 -6.87 16.17
N GLY A 687 5.72 -8.17 16.21
CA GLY A 687 6.88 -8.80 16.84
C GLY A 687 8.06 -8.98 15.90
N LEU A 688 8.00 -8.42 14.70
CA LEU A 688 9.07 -8.48 13.71
C LEU A 688 10.20 -7.53 14.12
N MET A 689 10.99 -7.95 15.10
CA MET A 689 12.23 -7.29 15.49
C MET A 689 13.38 -8.26 15.18
N LEU A 690 14.18 -7.91 14.18
CA LEU A 690 15.42 -8.63 13.85
C LEU A 690 16.54 -8.35 14.86
N GLU A 691 16.28 -7.49 15.85
CA GLU A 691 17.11 -7.28 17.03
C GLU A 691 17.08 -8.56 17.89
N ARG A 692 18.23 -8.93 18.46
CA ARG A 692 18.29 -10.06 19.38
C ARG A 692 17.55 -9.68 20.66
N VAL A 693 16.55 -10.49 21.04
CA VAL A 693 16.17 -10.64 22.45
C VAL A 693 17.37 -11.19 23.21
#